data_AF-A0A3R5WVH0-F1
#
_entry.id   AF-A0A3R5WVH0-F1
#
_cell.length_a   1.000
_cell.length_b   1.000
_cell.length_c   1.000
_cell.angle_alpha   90.00
_cell.angle_beta   90.00
_cell.angle_gamma   90.00
#
_symmetry.space_group_name_H-M   'P 1'
#
loop_
_entity.id
_entity.type
_entity.pdbx_description
1 polymer ?
#
loop_
_entity_poly.entity_id
_entity_poly.type
_entity_poly.pdbx_seq_one_letter_code
_entity_poly.pdbx_strand_id
1 'polypeptide(L)'
;MDINQKLTEELQVKRWQIDAAVKLIDEGNTIPFISRYRKEATGALNDEQLRNLFERLTYLRNLEEKKEQVIGSIQEQGKLTDELKRQILGAETLVVVEDLYRPYRPKRRTRATIAKEKGLEPLAALIMLQNTKVPLEEAAKAYISEEKEVKTPADAIHGAMDILAEYISDEADYRIYIRDLTMKQGKLISAAKNPEETSVYEMYYEFEEPVSRLAGHRILALNRGEKEKVLTVKIEAPEEKILQYLEKKVISSSNPYTTPVLKEVIEDSYKRLIGPAIEREIRNELTEKAEDGAISVFGKNLQQLLMQPPIVGQVVLGWDPAFRTGCKLAVVDATGKVLDTTVIYPTAPTTPAKIAAAKDTLKKLIKTYHVTLISVGNGTASRESEQIIVELLKEIPEKVQYVIVNEAGASVYSASKLATEEFPNFDVGQRSAASIARRLQDPLAELVKIDPKSIGVGQYQHDMNQKKLSEALSGVVEDCVNRVGVDLNTASAPLLSYISGISGTIAKNIVAYREENGSFTDRKQLLKVAKLGPKAFEQCAGFMRIQGGKNPLDGTSVHPESYGAAEKLLEKQGFAAEDIAAGKLVGLSRTIKDYRKLSEELGVGEITLRDIVKELEKPARDPRDEMPKPILRTDVLEMKDLTPGMVLKGTVRNVIDFGVFVDIGVHQDGLVHISQITDKKFIKHPMEVVSVGDIVEVKVMSVNLEKKRIQLTMKGI
;
A
#
# COMPACT_ATOMS: atom_id res chain seq x y z
N MET A 1 -21.81 19.41 -4.54
CA MET A 1 -22.23 18.01 -4.75
C MET A 1 -22.64 17.41 -3.41
N ASP A 2 -23.60 16.48 -3.37
CA ASP A 2 -23.85 15.70 -2.14
C ASP A 2 -22.81 14.58 -2.01
N ILE A 3 -21.77 14.83 -1.22
CA ILE A 3 -20.63 13.92 -1.03
C ILE A 3 -21.10 12.55 -0.53
N ASN A 4 -21.97 12.53 0.47
CA ASN A 4 -22.40 11.28 1.09
C ASN A 4 -23.28 10.45 0.14
N GLN A 5 -23.98 11.08 -0.80
CA GLN A 5 -24.74 10.37 -1.84
C GLN A 5 -23.78 9.69 -2.81
N LYS A 6 -22.73 10.41 -3.25
CA LYS A 6 -21.71 9.85 -4.13
C LYS A 6 -21.00 8.65 -3.48
N LEU A 7 -20.64 8.76 -2.20
CA LEU A 7 -20.06 7.66 -1.43
C LEU A 7 -21.00 6.45 -1.34
N THR A 8 -22.31 6.68 -1.17
CA THR A 8 -23.33 5.63 -1.13
C THR A 8 -23.34 4.82 -2.44
N GLU A 9 -23.29 5.51 -3.58
CA GLU A 9 -23.32 4.91 -4.92
C GLU A 9 -22.03 4.16 -5.25
N GLU A 10 -20.88 4.74 -4.92
CA GLU A 10 -19.56 4.18 -5.23
C GLU A 10 -19.20 2.98 -4.36
N LEU A 11 -19.52 3.04 -3.05
CA LEU A 11 -19.18 1.98 -2.09
C LEU A 11 -20.28 0.93 -1.93
N GLN A 12 -21.43 1.11 -2.58
CA GLN A 12 -22.57 0.19 -2.53
C GLN A 12 -23.06 -0.11 -1.11
N VAL A 13 -23.04 0.90 -0.24
CA VAL A 13 -23.55 0.83 1.15
C VAL A 13 -24.76 1.75 1.31
N LYS A 14 -25.49 1.66 2.43
CA LYS A 14 -26.68 2.48 2.64
C LYS A 14 -26.30 3.89 3.09
N ARG A 15 -27.05 4.90 2.64
CA ARG A 15 -26.80 6.31 2.95
C ARG A 15 -26.66 6.60 4.45
N TRP A 16 -27.55 6.06 5.27
CA TRP A 16 -27.48 6.25 6.72
C TRP A 16 -26.19 5.69 7.35
N GLN A 17 -25.58 4.65 6.76
CA GLN A 17 -24.30 4.11 7.22
C GLN A 17 -23.16 5.08 6.90
N ILE A 18 -23.18 5.70 5.71
CA ILE A 18 -22.24 6.74 5.33
C ILE A 18 -22.38 7.95 6.27
N ASP A 19 -23.60 8.45 6.47
CA ASP A 19 -23.82 9.62 7.33
C ASP A 19 -23.31 9.37 8.76
N ALA A 20 -23.56 8.17 9.32
CA ALA A 20 -23.06 7.80 10.63
C ALA A 20 -21.53 7.68 10.68
N ALA A 21 -20.91 7.03 9.68
CA ALA A 21 -19.47 6.87 9.61
C ALA A 21 -18.75 8.22 9.44
N VAL A 22 -19.24 9.08 8.55
CA VAL A 22 -18.70 10.44 8.32
C VAL A 22 -18.78 11.26 9.61
N LYS A 23 -19.92 11.22 10.31
CA LYS A 23 -20.07 11.90 11.60
C LYS A 23 -19.03 11.42 12.62
N LEU A 24 -18.83 10.10 12.74
CA LEU A 24 -17.84 9.55 13.67
C LEU A 24 -16.40 9.95 13.30
N ILE A 25 -16.07 9.97 12.01
CA ILE A 25 -14.77 10.42 11.50
C ILE A 25 -14.55 11.89 11.84
N ASP A 26 -15.55 12.75 11.61
CA ASP A 26 -15.47 14.19 11.89
C ASP A 26 -15.39 14.49 13.40
N GLU A 27 -15.95 13.61 14.24
CA GLU A 27 -15.78 13.62 15.70
C GLU A 27 -14.39 13.12 16.16
N GLY A 28 -13.50 12.79 15.21
CA GLY A 28 -12.12 12.37 15.47
C GLY A 28 -11.99 10.92 15.94
N ASN A 29 -12.97 10.06 15.65
CA ASN A 29 -12.83 8.63 15.91
C ASN A 29 -11.95 7.97 14.85
N THR A 30 -11.08 7.06 15.27
CA THR A 30 -10.20 6.32 14.36
C THR A 30 -10.97 5.21 13.63
N ILE A 31 -10.45 4.77 12.49
CA ILE A 31 -11.06 3.66 11.72
C ILE A 31 -11.13 2.36 12.55
N PRO A 32 -10.05 1.90 13.23
CA PRO A 32 -10.12 0.71 14.07
C PRO A 32 -11.14 0.83 15.21
N PHE A 33 -11.28 2.03 15.79
CA PHE A 33 -12.26 2.26 16.85
C PHE A 33 -13.69 2.17 16.33
N ILE A 34 -13.98 2.80 15.18
CA ILE A 34 -15.31 2.75 14.56
C ILE A 34 -15.68 1.31 14.18
N SER A 35 -14.76 0.59 13.53
CA SER A 35 -15.01 -0.77 13.06
C SER A 35 -15.26 -1.76 14.20
N ARG A 36 -14.62 -1.55 15.36
CA ARG A 36 -14.73 -2.45 16.51
C ARG A 36 -15.85 -2.08 17.48
N TYR A 37 -15.99 -0.80 17.82
CA TYR A 37 -16.85 -0.35 18.93
C TYR A 37 -18.04 0.53 18.51
N ARG A 38 -18.20 0.83 17.21
CA ARG A 38 -19.34 1.62 16.69
C ARG A 38 -20.10 0.87 15.59
N LYS A 39 -20.12 -0.47 15.67
CA LYS A 39 -20.77 -1.34 14.67
C LYS A 39 -22.27 -1.08 14.55
N GLU A 40 -22.96 -0.81 15.65
CA GLU A 40 -24.39 -0.48 15.65
C GLU A 40 -24.66 0.79 14.87
N ALA A 41 -23.84 1.82 15.08
CA ALA A 41 -24.01 3.12 14.44
C ALA A 41 -23.81 3.02 12.92
N THR A 42 -22.87 2.20 12.46
CA THR A 42 -22.52 2.07 11.04
C THR A 42 -23.18 0.88 10.35
N GLY A 43 -23.93 0.03 11.06
CA GLY A 43 -24.45 -1.22 10.49
C GLY A 43 -23.35 -2.24 10.18
N ALA A 44 -22.30 -2.27 11.00
CA ALA A 44 -21.13 -3.17 10.93
C ALA A 44 -20.31 -3.03 9.64
N LEU A 45 -20.03 -1.79 9.21
CA LEU A 45 -18.99 -1.56 8.20
C LEU A 45 -17.65 -2.09 8.72
N ASN A 46 -16.94 -2.85 7.89
CA ASN A 46 -15.63 -3.40 8.24
C ASN A 46 -14.49 -2.38 8.00
N ASP A 47 -13.27 -2.71 8.44
CA ASP A 47 -12.09 -1.83 8.31
C ASP A 47 -11.83 -1.39 6.86
N GLU A 48 -11.90 -2.32 5.91
CA GLU A 48 -11.66 -2.03 4.48
C GLU A 48 -12.70 -1.05 3.91
N GLN A 49 -13.98 -1.26 4.24
CA GLN A 49 -15.05 -0.35 3.83
C GLN A 49 -14.88 1.05 4.43
N LEU A 50 -14.49 1.14 5.70
CA LEU A 50 -14.29 2.41 6.39
C LEU A 50 -13.03 3.15 5.89
N ARG A 51 -11.96 2.44 5.54
CA ARG A 51 -10.76 3.05 4.90
C ARG A 51 -11.08 3.58 3.51
N ASN A 52 -11.73 2.78 2.67
CA ASN A 52 -12.17 3.23 1.33
C ASN A 52 -13.11 4.44 1.42
N LEU A 53 -14.00 4.45 2.41
CA LEU A 53 -14.85 5.60 2.73
C LEU A 53 -14.04 6.82 3.11
N PHE A 54 -13.08 6.70 4.03
CA PHE A 54 -12.27 7.81 4.50
C PHE A 54 -11.40 8.43 3.38
N GLU A 55 -10.75 7.60 2.57
CA GLU A 55 -9.95 8.04 1.42
C GLU A 55 -10.82 8.78 0.41
N ARG A 56 -11.97 8.20 0.06
CA ARG A 56 -12.87 8.81 -0.92
C ARG A 56 -13.54 10.07 -0.38
N LEU A 57 -13.94 10.10 0.89
CA LEU A 57 -14.44 11.30 1.57
C LEU A 57 -13.43 12.44 1.49
N THR A 58 -12.17 12.15 1.77
CA THR A 58 -11.08 13.13 1.71
C THR A 58 -10.90 13.66 0.29
N TYR A 59 -10.88 12.78 -0.73
CA TYR A 59 -10.82 13.20 -2.13
C TYR A 59 -11.99 14.11 -2.51
N LEU A 60 -13.23 13.72 -2.18
CA LEU A 60 -14.43 14.47 -2.57
C LEU A 60 -14.50 15.83 -1.87
N ARG A 61 -14.04 15.93 -0.61
CA ARG A 61 -13.88 17.20 0.10
C ARG A 61 -12.87 18.12 -0.60
N ASN A 62 -11.70 17.58 -0.95
CA ASN A 62 -10.67 18.34 -1.68
C ASN A 62 -11.18 18.80 -3.05
N LEU A 63 -12.01 18.00 -3.73
CA LEU A 63 -12.64 18.37 -4.99
C LEU A 63 -13.60 19.55 -4.82
N GLU A 64 -14.48 19.52 -3.81
CA GLU A 64 -15.41 20.64 -3.54
C GLU A 64 -14.67 21.92 -3.13
N GLU A 65 -13.66 21.81 -2.26
CA GLU A 65 -12.80 22.95 -1.90
C GLU A 65 -12.12 23.56 -3.13
N LYS A 66 -11.62 22.71 -4.04
CA LYS A 66 -11.00 23.15 -5.27
C LYS A 66 -11.98 23.86 -6.20
N LYS A 67 -13.23 23.37 -6.31
CA LYS A 67 -14.28 24.03 -7.09
C LYS A 67 -14.56 25.43 -6.54
N GLU A 68 -14.69 25.57 -5.23
CA GLU A 68 -14.91 26.87 -4.58
C GLU A 68 -13.76 27.83 -4.85
N GLN A 69 -12.52 27.37 -4.72
CA GLN A 69 -11.32 28.17 -5.01
C GLN A 69 -11.31 28.66 -6.47
N VAL A 70 -11.62 27.79 -7.42
CA VAL A 70 -11.68 28.13 -8.86
C VAL A 70 -12.80 29.13 -9.13
N ILE A 71 -14.00 28.92 -8.57
CA ILE A 71 -15.13 29.84 -8.72
C ILE A 71 -14.75 31.23 -8.19
N GLY A 72 -14.14 31.30 -6.99
CA GLY A 72 -13.68 32.56 -6.40
C GLY A 72 -12.68 33.29 -7.31
N SER A 73 -11.67 32.57 -7.82
CA SER A 73 -10.66 33.16 -8.70
C SER A 73 -11.23 33.70 -10.02
N ILE A 74 -12.19 33.00 -10.62
CA ILE A 74 -12.84 33.46 -11.87
C ILE A 74 -13.77 34.65 -11.60
N GLN A 75 -14.43 34.65 -10.44
CA GLN A 75 -15.29 35.75 -10.01
C GLN A 75 -14.50 37.04 -9.76
N GLU A 76 -13.33 36.95 -9.13
CA GLU A 76 -12.43 38.10 -8.93
C GLU A 76 -11.98 38.75 -10.25
N GLN A 77 -11.92 37.96 -11.34
CA GLN A 77 -11.61 38.45 -12.68
C GLN A 77 -12.82 39.05 -13.41
N GLY A 78 -14.02 38.98 -12.83
CA GLY A 78 -15.27 39.44 -13.45
C GLY A 78 -15.72 38.59 -14.66
N LYS A 79 -15.23 37.35 -14.77
CA LYS A 79 -15.48 36.46 -15.93
C LYS A 79 -16.40 35.28 -15.62
N LEU A 80 -16.90 35.16 -14.40
CA LEU A 80 -17.74 34.05 -13.99
C LEU A 80 -19.16 34.21 -14.56
N THR A 81 -19.52 33.37 -15.53
CA THR A 81 -20.89 33.28 -16.04
C THR A 81 -21.68 32.22 -15.27
N ASP A 82 -23.02 32.34 -15.27
CA ASP A 82 -23.90 31.34 -14.63
C ASP A 82 -23.79 29.95 -15.27
N GLU A 83 -23.45 29.88 -16.56
CA GLU A 83 -23.19 28.62 -17.25
C GLU A 83 -21.88 27.98 -16.77
N LEU A 84 -20.79 28.75 -16.74
CA LEU A 84 -19.49 28.26 -16.28
C LEU A 84 -19.53 27.84 -14.81
N LYS A 85 -20.24 28.61 -13.96
CA LYS A 85 -20.46 28.25 -12.56
C LYS A 85 -21.17 26.90 -12.45
N ARG A 86 -22.21 26.65 -13.26
CA ARG A 86 -22.92 25.36 -13.30
C ARG A 86 -22.01 24.22 -13.77
N GLN A 87 -21.19 24.43 -14.79
CA GLN A 87 -20.23 23.45 -15.27
C GLN A 87 -19.19 23.08 -14.19
N ILE A 88 -18.62 24.06 -13.49
CA ILE A 88 -17.63 23.82 -12.42
C ILE A 88 -18.26 23.06 -11.26
N LEU A 89 -19.47 23.44 -10.82
CA LEU A 89 -20.18 22.75 -9.75
C LEU A 89 -20.51 21.30 -10.14
N GLY A 90 -20.86 21.06 -11.41
CA GLY A 90 -21.17 19.75 -11.97
C GLY A 90 -19.95 18.88 -12.29
N ALA A 91 -18.72 19.41 -12.22
CA ALA A 91 -17.51 18.64 -12.52
C ALA A 91 -17.31 17.49 -11.51
N GLU A 92 -17.12 16.26 -12.00
CA GLU A 92 -16.97 15.08 -11.13
C GLU A 92 -15.51 14.77 -10.74
N THR A 93 -14.54 15.41 -11.38
CA THR A 93 -13.11 15.14 -11.16
C THR A 93 -12.30 16.44 -11.11
N LEU A 94 -11.17 16.40 -10.41
CA LEU A 94 -10.23 17.52 -10.36
C LEU A 94 -9.72 17.93 -11.75
N VAL A 95 -9.57 16.96 -12.67
CA VAL A 95 -9.11 17.21 -14.04
C VAL A 95 -10.11 18.08 -14.79
N VAL A 96 -11.41 17.79 -14.70
CA VAL A 96 -12.46 18.59 -15.35
C VAL A 96 -12.52 19.99 -14.76
N VAL A 97 -12.34 20.14 -13.44
CA VAL A 97 -12.27 21.45 -12.79
C VAL A 97 -11.07 22.26 -13.31
N GLU A 98 -9.90 21.63 -13.45
CA GLU A 98 -8.70 22.29 -13.98
C GLU A 98 -8.85 22.65 -15.47
N ASP A 99 -9.50 21.81 -16.29
CA ASP A 99 -9.81 22.12 -17.69
C ASP A 99 -10.69 23.38 -17.81
N LEU A 100 -11.75 23.48 -17.00
CA LEU A 100 -12.64 24.64 -16.97
C LEU A 100 -11.94 25.91 -16.43
N TYR A 101 -10.98 25.75 -15.52
CA TYR A 101 -10.23 26.87 -14.95
C TYR A 101 -9.12 27.38 -15.88
N ARG A 102 -8.62 26.54 -16.80
CA ARG A 102 -7.45 26.82 -17.64
C ARG A 102 -7.47 28.17 -18.38
N PRO A 103 -8.59 28.62 -18.99
CA PRO A 103 -8.65 29.92 -19.66
C PRO A 103 -8.45 31.13 -18.73
N TYR A 104 -8.71 30.94 -17.44
CA TYR A 104 -8.72 31.99 -16.40
C TYR A 104 -7.49 31.93 -15.50
N ARG A 105 -6.69 30.87 -15.62
CA ARG A 105 -5.48 30.72 -14.83
C ARG A 105 -4.44 31.77 -15.22
N PRO A 106 -3.79 32.46 -14.28
CA PRO A 106 -2.69 33.38 -14.60
C PRO A 106 -1.60 32.67 -15.41
N LYS A 107 -1.34 33.16 -16.63
CA LYS A 107 -0.39 32.54 -17.56
C LYS A 107 0.97 33.22 -17.50
N ARG A 108 2.04 32.44 -17.67
CA ARG A 108 3.36 32.98 -18.03
C ARG A 108 3.25 33.63 -19.41
N ARG A 109 4.10 34.61 -19.71
CA ARG A 109 4.12 35.32 -21.00
C ARG A 109 4.27 34.35 -22.17
N THR A 110 3.16 33.97 -22.83
CA THR A 110 3.13 33.00 -23.95
C THR A 110 3.29 33.70 -25.30
N ARG A 111 3.45 32.93 -26.39
CA ARG A 111 3.42 33.49 -27.75
C ARG A 111 2.11 34.24 -28.03
N ALA A 112 0.98 33.69 -27.57
CA ALA A 112 -0.32 34.35 -27.66
C ALA A 112 -0.38 35.64 -26.83
N THR A 113 0.14 35.65 -25.59
CA THR A 113 0.22 36.88 -24.78
C THR A 113 1.04 37.96 -25.47
N ILE A 114 2.20 37.59 -26.02
CA ILE A 114 3.06 38.53 -26.78
C ILE A 114 2.32 39.05 -28.01
N ALA A 115 1.63 38.19 -28.76
CA ALA A 115 0.84 38.61 -29.92
C ALA A 115 -0.34 39.54 -29.54
N LYS A 116 -0.97 39.32 -28.38
CA LYS A 116 -2.00 40.23 -27.83
C LYS A 116 -1.42 41.58 -27.43
N GLU A 117 -0.26 41.60 -26.76
CA GLU A 117 0.49 42.83 -26.43
C GLU A 117 0.84 43.62 -27.71
N LYS A 118 1.16 42.90 -28.80
CA LYS A 118 1.40 43.48 -30.14
C LYS A 118 0.11 43.97 -30.84
N GLY A 119 -1.06 43.77 -30.26
CA GLY A 119 -2.34 44.25 -30.79
C GLY A 119 -2.90 43.41 -31.94
N LEU A 120 -2.54 42.12 -32.03
CA LEU A 120 -2.96 41.22 -33.12
C LEU A 120 -4.29 40.51 -32.84
N GLU A 121 -4.93 40.75 -31.70
CA GLU A 121 -6.21 40.16 -31.31
C GLU A 121 -7.36 40.45 -32.30
N PRO A 122 -7.49 41.67 -32.88
CA PRO A 122 -8.52 41.92 -33.90
C PRO A 122 -8.29 41.13 -35.20
N LEU A 123 -7.03 40.87 -35.57
CA LEU A 123 -6.71 40.04 -36.74
C LEU A 123 -7.07 38.57 -36.48
N ALA A 124 -6.80 38.06 -35.27
CA ALA A 124 -7.25 36.73 -34.85
C ALA A 124 -8.78 36.61 -34.89
N ALA A 125 -9.50 37.62 -34.39
CA ALA A 125 -10.96 37.65 -34.44
C ALA A 125 -11.48 37.65 -35.90
N LEU A 126 -10.84 38.40 -36.81
CA LEU A 126 -11.18 38.41 -38.24
C LEU A 126 -11.05 37.03 -38.86
N ILE A 127 -9.96 36.30 -38.57
CA ILE A 127 -9.74 34.94 -39.07
C ILE A 127 -10.82 33.99 -38.52
N MET A 128 -11.16 34.10 -37.23
CA MET A 128 -12.15 33.24 -36.58
C MET A 128 -13.58 33.48 -37.07
N LEU A 129 -13.92 34.70 -37.51
CA LEU A 129 -15.21 35.05 -38.11
C LEU A 129 -15.45 34.42 -39.49
N GLN A 130 -14.39 34.00 -40.18
CA GLN A 130 -14.45 33.22 -41.44
C GLN A 130 -15.21 33.88 -42.61
N ASN A 131 -15.40 35.20 -42.57
CA ASN A 131 -16.25 35.92 -43.55
C ASN A 131 -15.49 37.01 -44.33
N THR A 132 -14.15 37.01 -44.28
CA THR A 132 -13.34 37.98 -45.02
C THR A 132 -13.53 37.84 -46.54
N LYS A 133 -13.51 38.98 -47.24
CA LYS A 133 -13.61 39.05 -48.70
C LYS A 133 -12.26 39.36 -49.37
N VAL A 134 -11.23 39.61 -48.58
CA VAL A 134 -9.88 39.95 -49.04
C VAL A 134 -8.87 38.93 -48.51
N PRO A 135 -7.75 38.71 -49.23
CA PRO A 135 -6.63 37.93 -48.73
C PRO A 135 -6.17 38.39 -47.34
N LEU A 136 -5.75 37.46 -46.49
CA LEU A 136 -5.34 37.77 -45.12
C LEU A 136 -4.10 38.66 -45.09
N GLU A 137 -3.21 38.53 -46.07
CA GLU A 137 -2.03 39.38 -46.24
C GLU A 137 -2.41 40.85 -46.42
N GLU A 138 -3.54 41.13 -47.08
CA GLU A 138 -4.04 42.49 -47.26
C GLU A 138 -4.59 43.04 -45.95
N ALA A 139 -5.40 42.24 -45.24
CA ALA A 139 -5.94 42.61 -43.93
C ALA A 139 -4.82 42.79 -42.88
N ALA A 140 -3.76 41.98 -42.95
CA ALA A 140 -2.63 41.98 -42.03
C ALA A 140 -1.73 43.22 -42.15
N LYS A 141 -1.72 43.91 -43.31
CA LYS A 141 -0.97 45.17 -43.49
C LYS A 141 -1.34 46.24 -42.47
N ALA A 142 -2.61 46.27 -42.03
CA ALA A 142 -3.09 47.21 -41.03
C ALA A 142 -2.48 47.00 -39.63
N TYR A 143 -1.79 45.88 -39.40
CA TYR A 143 -1.21 45.51 -38.12
C TYR A 143 0.33 45.55 -38.10
N ILE A 144 0.97 45.98 -39.19
CA ILE A 144 2.42 46.19 -39.24
C ILE A 144 2.78 47.38 -38.36
N SER A 145 3.74 47.17 -37.46
CA SER A 145 4.21 48.19 -36.53
C SER A 145 5.64 47.88 -36.12
N GLU A 146 6.56 48.78 -36.46
CA GLU A 146 7.98 48.65 -36.07
C GLU A 146 8.13 48.76 -34.55
N GLU A 147 7.37 49.65 -33.89
CA GLU A 147 7.34 49.82 -32.43
C GLU A 147 6.86 48.56 -31.70
N LYS A 148 5.89 47.83 -32.28
CA LYS A 148 5.39 46.57 -31.72
C LYS A 148 6.14 45.34 -32.26
N GLU A 149 7.24 45.54 -32.98
CA GLU A 149 8.05 44.49 -33.59
C GLU A 149 7.24 43.52 -34.47
N VAL A 150 6.29 44.04 -35.25
CA VAL A 150 5.54 43.33 -36.29
C VAL A 150 5.98 43.89 -37.64
N LYS A 151 6.94 43.22 -38.30
CA LYS A 151 7.66 43.79 -39.45
C LYS A 151 6.98 43.48 -40.79
N THR A 152 6.24 42.38 -40.87
CA THR A 152 5.63 41.91 -42.11
C THR A 152 4.18 41.47 -41.91
N PRO A 153 3.35 41.41 -42.98
CA PRO A 153 2.02 40.79 -42.90
C PRO A 153 2.07 39.34 -42.39
N ALA A 154 3.12 38.59 -42.75
CA ALA A 154 3.32 37.22 -42.28
C ALA A 154 3.52 37.17 -40.76
N ASP A 155 4.33 38.08 -40.18
CA ASP A 155 4.52 38.16 -38.73
C ASP A 155 3.19 38.44 -38.00
N ALA A 156 2.34 39.31 -38.58
CA ALA A 156 1.02 39.62 -38.02
C ALA A 156 0.09 38.39 -38.08
N ILE A 157 0.06 37.66 -39.21
CA ILE A 157 -0.73 36.44 -39.37
C ILE A 157 -0.24 35.36 -38.40
N HIS A 158 1.07 35.13 -38.29
CA HIS A 158 1.63 34.15 -37.36
C HIS A 158 1.31 34.49 -35.90
N GLY A 159 1.39 35.76 -35.51
CA GLY A 159 0.97 36.18 -34.17
C GLY A 159 -0.53 35.97 -33.93
N ALA A 160 -1.38 36.23 -34.94
CA ALA A 160 -2.81 35.91 -34.86
C ALA A 160 -3.05 34.40 -34.76
N MET A 161 -2.28 33.58 -35.48
CA MET A 161 -2.32 32.11 -35.38
C MET A 161 -1.92 31.62 -33.99
N ASP A 162 -0.90 32.19 -33.36
CA ASP A 162 -0.50 31.86 -31.99
C ASP A 162 -1.63 32.15 -30.98
N ILE A 163 -2.38 33.24 -31.17
CA ILE A 163 -3.57 33.56 -30.36
C ILE A 163 -4.65 32.49 -30.54
N LEU A 164 -4.98 32.15 -31.79
CA LEU A 164 -6.02 31.17 -32.10
C LEU A 164 -5.64 29.75 -31.64
N ALA A 165 -4.37 29.36 -31.77
CA ALA A 165 -3.89 28.07 -31.30
C ALA A 165 -4.04 27.93 -29.77
N GLU A 166 -3.81 29.01 -29.03
CA GLU A 166 -4.05 29.02 -27.58
C GLU A 166 -5.55 28.95 -27.25
N TYR A 167 -6.41 29.67 -27.98
CA TYR A 167 -7.87 29.58 -27.79
C TYR A 167 -8.38 28.15 -28.04
N ILE A 168 -8.03 27.53 -29.16
CA ILE A 168 -8.44 26.15 -29.48
C ILE A 168 -7.90 25.17 -28.42
N SER A 169 -6.67 25.38 -27.94
CA SER A 169 -6.05 24.53 -26.90
C SER A 169 -6.77 24.61 -25.55
N ASP A 170 -7.34 25.77 -25.21
CA ASP A 170 -8.00 26.01 -23.93
C ASP A 170 -9.48 25.62 -23.89
N GLU A 171 -10.07 25.27 -25.03
CA GLU A 171 -11.46 24.79 -25.09
C GLU A 171 -11.63 23.43 -24.39
N ALA A 172 -12.35 23.44 -23.27
CA ALA A 172 -12.52 22.27 -22.41
C ALA A 172 -13.15 21.07 -23.15
N ASP A 173 -14.18 21.31 -23.97
CA ASP A 173 -14.86 20.27 -24.76
C ASP A 173 -13.92 19.55 -25.73
N TYR A 174 -12.95 20.29 -26.29
CA TYR A 174 -11.96 19.69 -27.20
C TYR A 174 -11.01 18.79 -26.44
N ARG A 175 -10.50 19.24 -25.28
CA ARG A 175 -9.61 18.45 -24.44
C ARG A 175 -10.29 17.18 -23.94
N ILE A 176 -11.53 17.28 -23.47
CA ILE A 176 -12.32 16.12 -23.01
C ILE A 176 -12.47 15.09 -24.15
N TYR A 177 -12.91 15.52 -25.33
CA TYR A 177 -13.07 14.61 -26.48
C TYR A 177 -11.74 13.95 -26.88
N ILE A 178 -10.66 14.73 -26.95
CA ILE A 178 -9.34 14.24 -27.37
C ILE A 178 -8.77 13.26 -26.35
N ARG A 179 -8.93 13.53 -25.05
CA ARG A 179 -8.53 12.63 -23.96
C ARG A 179 -9.28 11.30 -24.05
N ASP A 180 -10.59 11.34 -24.16
CA ASP A 180 -11.44 10.16 -24.26
C ASP A 180 -11.12 9.33 -25.50
N LEU A 181 -10.94 9.98 -26.64
CA LEU A 181 -10.61 9.31 -27.89
C LEU A 181 -9.24 8.65 -27.83
N THR A 182 -8.24 9.34 -27.25
CA THR A 182 -6.88 8.82 -27.07
C THR A 182 -6.87 7.66 -26.06
N MET A 183 -7.62 7.75 -24.97
CA MET A 183 -7.73 6.66 -24.01
C MET A 183 -8.38 5.40 -24.62
N LYS A 184 -9.36 5.58 -25.52
CA LYS A 184 -10.09 4.48 -26.17
C LYS A 184 -9.32 3.84 -27.33
N GLN A 185 -8.67 4.65 -28.17
CA GLN A 185 -8.09 4.21 -29.45
C GLN A 185 -6.58 4.42 -29.57
N GLY A 186 -5.97 5.17 -28.66
CA GLY A 186 -4.52 5.39 -28.64
C GLY A 186 -3.76 4.14 -28.22
N LYS A 187 -2.47 4.13 -28.53
CA LYS A 187 -1.55 3.05 -28.22
C LYS A 187 -0.36 3.58 -27.46
N LEU A 188 0.09 2.85 -26.45
CA LEU A 188 1.38 3.12 -25.84
C LEU A 188 2.43 2.36 -26.63
N ILE A 189 3.47 3.07 -27.03
CA ILE A 189 4.64 2.52 -27.69
C ILE A 189 5.88 2.70 -26.82
N SER A 190 6.77 1.72 -26.86
CA SER A 190 8.07 1.76 -26.20
C SER A 190 9.16 1.29 -27.14
N ALA A 191 10.27 2.02 -27.14
CA ALA A 191 11.47 1.71 -27.90
C ALA A 191 12.74 1.78 -27.03
N ALA A 192 13.68 0.85 -27.24
CA ALA A 192 15.00 0.91 -26.60
C ALA A 192 15.81 2.11 -27.10
N LYS A 193 16.52 2.80 -26.20
CA LYS A 193 17.50 3.83 -26.61
C LYS A 193 18.75 3.25 -27.24
N ASN A 194 19.20 2.10 -26.71
CA ASN A 194 20.32 1.31 -27.24
C ASN A 194 19.85 -0.14 -27.45
N PRO A 195 19.43 -0.52 -28.67
CA PRO A 195 18.89 -1.87 -28.95
C PRO A 195 19.90 -3.02 -28.74
N GLU A 196 21.20 -2.73 -28.79
CA GLU A 196 22.26 -3.74 -28.65
C GLU A 196 22.60 -4.08 -27.19
N GLU A 197 22.13 -3.28 -26.23
CA GLU A 197 22.40 -3.48 -24.81
C GLU A 197 21.38 -4.45 -24.20
N THR A 198 21.85 -5.57 -23.63
CA THR A 198 21.01 -6.56 -22.94
C THR A 198 20.57 -6.00 -21.59
N SER A 199 19.26 -5.97 -21.32
CA SER A 199 18.72 -5.49 -20.03
C SER A 199 17.48 -6.26 -19.60
N VAL A 200 17.02 -6.03 -18.37
CA VAL A 200 15.77 -6.61 -17.86
C VAL A 200 14.51 -6.12 -18.59
N TYR A 201 14.64 -5.15 -19.50
CA TYR A 201 13.55 -4.53 -20.25
C TYR A 201 13.43 -5.02 -21.70
N GLU A 202 14.14 -6.07 -22.11
CA GLU A 202 14.13 -6.59 -23.48
C GLU A 202 12.73 -6.78 -24.07
N MET A 203 11.79 -7.27 -23.26
CA MET A 203 10.38 -7.44 -23.68
C MET A 203 9.66 -6.13 -24.03
N TYR A 204 10.26 -4.99 -23.69
CA TYR A 204 9.74 -3.64 -23.91
C TYR A 204 10.55 -2.83 -24.95
N TYR A 205 11.51 -3.46 -25.64
CA TYR A 205 12.36 -2.80 -26.65
C TYR A 205 11.62 -2.45 -27.93
N GLU A 206 10.64 -3.26 -28.31
CA GLU A 206 9.69 -3.02 -29.41
C GLU A 206 8.30 -3.41 -28.90
N PHE A 207 7.70 -2.54 -28.10
CA PHE A 207 6.44 -2.82 -27.43
C PHE A 207 5.35 -1.84 -27.86
N GLU A 208 4.18 -2.39 -28.18
CA GLU A 208 2.99 -1.62 -28.55
C GLU A 208 1.76 -2.29 -27.93
N GLU A 209 0.94 -1.53 -27.22
CA GLU A 209 -0.32 -2.03 -26.69
C GLU A 209 -1.39 -0.91 -26.64
N PRO A 210 -2.68 -1.21 -26.90
CA PRO A 210 -3.75 -0.25 -26.70
C PRO A 210 -3.78 0.29 -25.27
N VAL A 211 -3.92 1.61 -25.12
CA VAL A 211 -3.95 2.28 -23.80
C VAL A 211 -5.03 1.70 -22.89
N SER A 212 -6.19 1.35 -23.45
CA SER A 212 -7.32 0.78 -22.73
C SER A 212 -7.10 -0.64 -22.18
N ARG A 213 -6.03 -1.35 -22.59
CA ARG A 213 -5.75 -2.74 -22.20
C ARG A 213 -4.48 -2.92 -21.37
N LEU A 214 -3.69 -1.85 -21.19
CA LEU A 214 -2.43 -1.92 -20.45
C LEU A 214 -2.63 -2.39 -19.00
N ALA A 215 -1.87 -3.40 -18.61
CA ALA A 215 -1.81 -3.88 -17.23
C ALA A 215 -0.91 -2.96 -16.38
N GLY A 216 -1.27 -2.81 -15.09
CA GLY A 216 -0.55 -1.95 -14.14
C GLY A 216 0.94 -2.28 -14.01
N HIS A 217 1.30 -3.57 -13.89
CA HIS A 217 2.70 -3.99 -13.78
C HIS A 217 3.54 -3.61 -15.01
N ARG A 218 2.96 -3.59 -16.22
CA ARG A 218 3.65 -3.15 -17.45
C ARG A 218 3.90 -1.65 -17.41
N ILE A 219 2.92 -0.87 -16.96
CA ILE A 219 3.06 0.59 -16.80
C ILE A 219 4.21 0.89 -15.85
N LEU A 220 4.29 0.22 -14.70
CA LEU A 220 5.39 0.40 -13.74
C LEU A 220 6.75 0.01 -14.33
N ALA A 221 6.84 -1.11 -15.05
CA ALA A 221 8.07 -1.55 -15.71
C ALA A 221 8.54 -0.55 -16.79
N LEU A 222 7.62 -0.07 -17.63
CA LEU A 222 7.86 0.94 -18.66
C LEU A 222 8.35 2.26 -18.05
N ASN A 223 7.67 2.75 -17.01
CA ASN A 223 8.05 3.97 -16.30
C ASN A 223 9.45 3.85 -15.69
N ARG A 224 9.78 2.69 -15.11
CA ARG A 224 11.12 2.44 -14.57
C ARG A 224 12.19 2.40 -15.67
N GLY A 225 11.94 1.67 -16.75
CA GLY A 225 12.87 1.62 -17.89
C GLY A 225 13.10 2.99 -18.53
N GLU A 226 12.07 3.84 -18.59
CA GLU A 226 12.17 5.23 -19.02
C GLU A 226 13.03 6.08 -18.05
N LYS A 227 12.78 5.95 -16.74
CA LYS A 227 13.52 6.65 -15.67
C LYS A 227 14.99 6.26 -15.62
N GLU A 228 15.29 4.98 -15.81
CA GLU A 228 16.66 4.44 -15.94
C GLU A 228 17.29 4.76 -17.30
N LYS A 229 16.56 5.45 -18.19
CA LYS A 229 17.00 5.89 -19.52
C LYS A 229 17.29 4.75 -20.50
N VAL A 230 16.76 3.55 -20.26
CA VAL A 230 16.88 2.41 -21.18
C VAL A 230 15.80 2.47 -22.27
N LEU A 231 14.60 2.93 -21.93
CA LEU A 231 13.45 3.01 -22.83
C LEU A 231 13.08 4.47 -23.15
N THR A 232 12.36 4.63 -24.25
CA THR A 232 11.52 5.80 -24.56
C THR A 232 10.08 5.35 -24.63
N VAL A 233 9.18 6.04 -23.95
CA VAL A 233 7.77 5.66 -23.89
C VAL A 233 6.92 6.82 -24.38
N LYS A 234 5.98 6.54 -25.29
CA LYS A 234 5.07 7.55 -25.85
C LYS A 234 3.66 7.00 -26.02
N ILE A 235 2.68 7.88 -26.10
CA ILE A 235 1.32 7.54 -26.52
C ILE A 235 1.09 8.04 -27.94
N GLU A 236 0.85 7.12 -28.86
CA GLU A 236 0.35 7.43 -30.20
C GLU A 236 -1.17 7.62 -30.15
N ALA A 237 -1.60 8.85 -30.32
CA ALA A 237 -3.00 9.23 -30.42
C ALA A 237 -3.54 9.10 -31.86
N PRO A 238 -4.85 8.91 -32.06
CA PRO A 238 -5.46 8.86 -33.39
C PRO A 238 -5.57 10.27 -34.01
N GLU A 239 -4.42 10.87 -34.36
CA GLU A 239 -4.30 12.28 -34.75
C GLU A 239 -5.25 12.69 -35.89
N GLU A 240 -5.39 11.85 -36.92
CA GLU A 240 -6.26 12.15 -38.07
C GLU A 240 -7.72 12.39 -37.64
N LYS A 241 -8.24 11.55 -36.74
CA LYS A 241 -9.61 11.69 -36.22
C LYS A 241 -9.76 12.91 -35.31
N ILE A 242 -8.69 13.26 -34.58
CA ILE A 242 -8.66 14.43 -33.72
C ILE A 242 -8.70 15.71 -34.56
N LEU A 243 -7.86 15.80 -35.59
CA LEU A 243 -7.83 16.93 -36.51
C LEU A 243 -9.16 17.09 -37.26
N GLN A 244 -9.75 16.00 -37.76
CA GLN A 244 -11.08 16.03 -38.38
C GLN A 244 -12.17 16.55 -37.42
N TYR A 245 -12.11 16.16 -36.14
CA TYR A 245 -13.04 16.66 -35.13
C TYR A 245 -12.86 18.17 -34.88
N LEU A 246 -11.61 18.62 -34.70
CA LEU A 246 -11.30 20.03 -34.48
C LEU A 246 -11.69 20.88 -35.70
N GLU A 247 -11.39 20.42 -36.92
CA GLU A 247 -11.81 21.08 -38.16
C GLU A 247 -13.33 21.25 -38.20
N LYS A 248 -14.09 20.19 -37.89
CA LYS A 248 -15.56 20.25 -37.85
C LYS A 248 -16.11 21.22 -36.80
N LYS A 249 -15.39 21.43 -35.70
CA LYS A 249 -15.82 22.31 -34.60
C LYS A 249 -15.43 23.77 -34.82
N VAL A 250 -14.25 24.01 -35.37
CA VAL A 250 -13.68 25.36 -35.54
C VAL A 250 -14.07 25.97 -36.87
N ILE A 251 -14.12 25.18 -37.96
CA ILE A 251 -14.42 25.68 -39.30
C ILE A 251 -15.92 25.58 -39.54
N SER A 252 -16.60 26.73 -39.45
CA SER A 252 -18.06 26.85 -39.58
C SER A 252 -18.50 27.20 -41.00
N SER A 253 -17.62 27.81 -41.79
CA SER A 253 -17.87 28.17 -43.19
C SER A 253 -16.61 28.04 -44.02
N SER A 254 -16.73 27.49 -45.24
CA SER A 254 -15.61 27.41 -46.17
C SER A 254 -15.32 28.79 -46.77
N ASN A 255 -14.14 29.33 -46.46
CA ASN A 255 -13.67 30.61 -46.97
C ASN A 255 -12.25 30.44 -47.52
N PRO A 256 -11.98 30.82 -48.79
CA PRO A 256 -10.70 30.54 -49.44
C PRO A 256 -9.51 31.22 -48.76
N TYR A 257 -9.73 32.29 -47.99
CA TYR A 257 -8.67 33.06 -47.33
C TYR A 257 -8.41 32.62 -45.89
N THR A 258 -9.45 32.24 -45.12
CA THR A 258 -9.27 31.85 -43.71
C THR A 258 -9.18 30.34 -43.50
N THR A 259 -9.82 29.52 -44.34
CA THR A 259 -9.83 28.06 -44.16
C THR A 259 -8.43 27.44 -44.17
N PRO A 260 -7.50 27.79 -45.09
CA PRO A 260 -6.15 27.23 -45.07
C PRO A 260 -5.39 27.56 -43.79
N VAL A 261 -5.47 28.82 -43.34
CA VAL A 261 -4.82 29.28 -42.10
C VAL A 261 -5.42 28.59 -40.88
N LEU A 262 -6.75 28.45 -40.81
CA LEU A 262 -7.40 27.76 -39.70
C LEU A 262 -7.00 26.29 -39.60
N LYS A 263 -6.79 25.60 -40.72
CA LYS A 263 -6.27 24.22 -40.70
C LYS A 263 -4.87 24.14 -40.12
N GLU A 264 -4.00 25.07 -40.52
CA GLU A 264 -2.64 25.16 -39.97
C GLU A 264 -2.66 25.46 -38.46
N VAL A 265 -3.52 26.39 -38.03
CA VAL A 265 -3.72 26.70 -36.60
C VAL A 265 -4.23 25.49 -35.83
N ILE A 266 -5.18 24.74 -36.38
CA ILE A 266 -5.72 23.53 -35.74
C ILE A 266 -4.61 22.49 -35.57
N GLU A 267 -3.83 22.23 -36.61
CA GLU A 267 -2.71 21.30 -36.56
C GLU A 267 -1.64 21.71 -35.54
N ASP A 268 -1.23 22.98 -35.54
CA ASP A 268 -0.28 23.53 -34.57
C ASP A 268 -0.83 23.47 -33.14
N SER A 269 -2.09 23.86 -32.93
CA SER A 269 -2.74 23.82 -31.62
C SER A 269 -2.73 22.41 -31.03
N TYR A 270 -3.00 21.40 -31.87
CA TYR A 270 -2.97 20.01 -31.44
C TYR A 270 -1.54 19.55 -31.16
N LYS A 271 -0.64 19.63 -32.14
CA LYS A 271 0.72 19.05 -32.04
C LYS A 271 1.57 19.73 -30.96
N ARG A 272 1.46 21.05 -30.82
CA ARG A 272 2.30 21.83 -29.91
C ARG A 272 1.72 21.93 -28.50
N LEU A 273 0.40 22.01 -28.36
CA LEU A 273 -0.25 22.37 -27.10
C LEU A 273 -1.13 21.25 -26.53
N ILE A 274 -2.09 20.74 -27.30
CA ILE A 274 -3.09 19.79 -26.78
C ILE A 274 -2.49 18.38 -26.62
N GLY A 275 -1.92 17.83 -27.69
CA GLY A 275 -1.39 16.45 -27.74
C GLY A 275 -0.40 16.15 -26.62
N PRO A 276 0.71 16.91 -26.47
CA PRO A 276 1.68 16.68 -25.40
C PRO A 276 1.11 16.85 -23.99
N ALA A 277 0.09 17.71 -23.82
CA ALA A 277 -0.55 17.89 -22.53
C ALA A 277 -1.47 16.70 -22.19
N ILE A 278 -2.28 16.25 -23.14
CA ILE A 278 -3.18 15.10 -22.98
C ILE A 278 -2.39 13.80 -22.82
N GLU A 279 -1.28 13.62 -23.55
CA GLU A 279 -0.37 12.48 -23.34
C GLU A 279 0.14 12.41 -21.91
N ARG A 280 0.62 13.54 -21.36
CA ARG A 280 1.08 13.60 -19.95
C ARG A 280 -0.05 13.29 -18.97
N GLU A 281 -1.25 13.83 -19.21
CA GLU A 281 -2.43 13.57 -18.37
C GLU A 281 -2.78 12.08 -18.37
N ILE A 282 -2.84 11.44 -19.54
CA ILE A 282 -3.13 10.00 -19.67
C ILE A 282 -2.01 9.16 -19.03
N ARG A 283 -0.74 9.48 -19.28
CA ARG A 283 0.41 8.78 -18.65
C ARG A 283 0.34 8.88 -17.12
N ASN A 284 -0.01 10.04 -16.58
CA ASN A 284 -0.18 10.25 -15.15
C ASN A 284 -1.35 9.42 -14.60
N GLU A 285 -2.51 9.43 -15.26
CA GLU A 285 -3.68 8.64 -14.84
C GLU A 285 -3.38 7.13 -14.86
N LEU A 286 -2.71 6.65 -15.91
CA LEU A 286 -2.26 5.26 -16.01
C LEU A 286 -1.28 4.90 -14.88
N THR A 287 -0.35 5.80 -14.56
CA THR A 287 0.61 5.61 -13.49
C THR A 287 -0.07 5.57 -12.13
N GLU A 288 -0.97 6.51 -11.83
CA GLU A 288 -1.72 6.53 -10.57
C GLU A 288 -2.55 5.25 -10.39
N LYS A 289 -3.27 4.82 -11.43
CA LYS A 289 -4.03 3.55 -11.40
C LYS A 289 -3.13 2.33 -11.17
N ALA A 290 -1.95 2.31 -11.79
CA ALA A 290 -0.99 1.22 -11.64
C ALA A 290 -0.36 1.19 -10.23
N GLU A 291 0.00 2.36 -9.69
CA GLU A 291 0.48 2.52 -8.33
C GLU A 291 -0.58 2.07 -7.31
N ASP A 292 -1.83 2.46 -7.49
CA ASP A 292 -2.92 2.13 -6.55
C ASP A 292 -3.18 0.62 -6.49
N GLY A 293 -3.19 -0.03 -7.66
CA GLY A 293 -3.27 -1.48 -7.74
C GLY A 293 -2.11 -2.16 -7.02
N ALA A 294 -0.88 -1.68 -7.23
CA ALA A 294 0.31 -2.24 -6.60
C ALA A 294 0.35 -2.01 -5.09
N ILE A 295 0.00 -0.81 -4.61
CA ILE A 295 -0.07 -0.47 -3.19
C ILE A 295 -1.09 -1.34 -2.46
N SER A 296 -2.24 -1.63 -3.07
CA SER A 296 -3.23 -2.56 -2.51
C SER A 296 -2.65 -3.97 -2.32
N VAL A 297 -1.90 -4.47 -3.32
CA VAL A 297 -1.19 -5.76 -3.24
C VAL A 297 -0.14 -5.74 -2.12
N PHE A 298 0.61 -4.65 -2.00
CA PHE A 298 1.64 -4.50 -0.97
C PHE A 298 1.05 -4.46 0.44
N GLY A 299 -0.09 -3.79 0.60
CA GLY A 299 -0.83 -3.77 1.86
C GLY A 299 -1.23 -5.18 2.29
N LYS A 300 -1.76 -6.00 1.37
CA LYS A 300 -2.08 -7.40 1.64
C LYS A 300 -0.85 -8.22 2.02
N ASN A 301 0.25 -8.05 1.30
CA ASN A 301 1.51 -8.75 1.61
C ASN A 301 2.05 -8.35 2.99
N LEU A 302 2.01 -7.06 3.33
CA LEU A 302 2.44 -6.57 4.64
C LEU A 302 1.55 -7.14 5.76
N GLN A 303 0.23 -7.13 5.56
CA GLN A 303 -0.72 -7.71 6.52
C GLN A 303 -0.39 -9.17 6.80
N GLN A 304 -0.10 -9.98 5.78
CA GLN A 304 0.27 -11.38 5.97
C GLN A 304 1.55 -11.54 6.79
N LEU A 305 2.57 -10.71 6.53
CA LEU A 305 3.82 -10.74 7.30
C LEU A 305 3.60 -10.37 8.78
N LEU A 306 2.78 -9.36 9.04
CA LEU A 306 2.49 -8.88 10.38
C LEU A 306 1.59 -9.84 11.19
N MET A 307 0.69 -10.54 10.50
CA MET A 307 -0.28 -11.45 11.13
C MET A 307 0.23 -12.89 11.26
N GLN A 308 1.52 -13.14 11.01
CA GLN A 308 2.12 -14.45 11.23
C GLN A 308 2.03 -14.87 12.72
N PRO A 309 1.70 -16.14 13.02
CA PRO A 309 1.62 -16.60 14.40
C PRO A 309 2.97 -16.48 15.13
N PRO A 310 3.00 -15.91 16.35
CA PRO A 310 4.21 -15.86 17.18
C PRO A 310 4.61 -17.25 17.69
N ILE A 311 5.91 -17.50 17.88
CA ILE A 311 6.42 -18.67 18.61
C ILE A 311 6.93 -18.24 19.98
N VAL A 312 6.01 -18.22 20.95
CA VAL A 312 6.27 -17.73 22.31
C VAL A 312 7.00 -18.76 23.19
N GLY A 313 7.76 -18.26 24.16
CA GLY A 313 8.35 -19.08 25.23
C GLY A 313 9.61 -19.86 24.85
N GLN A 314 10.18 -19.61 23.66
CA GLN A 314 11.35 -20.34 23.15
C GLN A 314 12.63 -19.50 23.24
N VAL A 315 13.75 -20.13 23.56
CA VAL A 315 15.09 -19.54 23.41
C VAL A 315 15.54 -19.72 21.97
N VAL A 316 15.76 -18.60 21.28
CA VAL A 316 16.00 -18.55 19.83
C VAL A 316 17.41 -18.08 19.55
N LEU A 317 18.13 -18.78 18.67
CA LEU A 317 19.36 -18.30 18.06
C LEU A 317 19.03 -17.71 16.69
N GLY A 318 19.12 -16.39 16.57
CA GLY A 318 19.04 -15.69 15.29
C GLY A 318 20.34 -15.85 14.51
N TRP A 319 20.21 -16.16 13.24
CA TRP A 319 21.30 -16.36 12.29
C TRP A 319 21.08 -15.44 11.10
N ASP A 320 21.91 -14.41 10.99
CA ASP A 320 21.99 -13.51 9.84
C ASP A 320 23.05 -14.03 8.86
N PRO A 321 22.65 -14.67 7.73
CA PRO A 321 23.59 -15.31 6.82
C PRO A 321 24.41 -14.28 6.06
N ALA A 322 25.70 -14.58 5.85
CA ALA A 322 26.52 -13.84 4.91
C ALA A 322 27.69 -14.69 4.44
N PHE A 323 28.30 -14.29 3.32
CA PHE A 323 29.54 -14.87 2.79
C PHE A 323 30.78 -14.23 3.45
N ARG A 324 31.35 -13.21 2.79
CA ARG A 324 32.64 -12.60 3.17
C ARG A 324 32.68 -11.97 4.56
N THR A 325 31.56 -11.42 5.03
CA THR A 325 31.49 -10.69 6.30
C THR A 325 31.18 -11.60 7.50
N GLY A 326 31.10 -12.92 7.29
CA GLY A 326 30.72 -13.90 8.31
C GLY A 326 29.24 -13.86 8.67
N CYS A 327 28.69 -14.98 9.14
CA CYS A 327 27.32 -15.07 9.64
C CYS A 327 27.26 -14.52 11.07
N LYS A 328 26.29 -13.64 11.35
CA LYS A 328 26.13 -13.01 12.68
C LYS A 328 25.10 -13.79 13.44
N LEU A 329 25.40 -14.07 14.69
CA LEU A 329 24.54 -14.82 15.59
C LEU A 329 24.11 -13.95 16.76
N ALA A 330 22.87 -14.09 17.18
CA ALA A 330 22.36 -13.51 18.42
C ALA A 330 21.47 -14.53 19.13
N VAL A 331 21.73 -14.82 20.40
CA VAL A 331 20.87 -15.67 21.22
C VAL A 331 19.92 -14.78 21.98
N VAL A 332 18.62 -15.02 21.88
CA VAL A 332 17.58 -14.34 22.67
C VAL A 332 16.85 -15.34 23.56
N ASP A 333 16.57 -14.93 24.80
CA ASP A 333 15.77 -15.73 25.71
C ASP A 333 14.28 -15.72 25.33
N ALA A 334 13.46 -16.45 26.07
CA ALA A 334 12.00 -16.55 25.87
C ALA A 334 11.24 -15.21 25.91
N THR A 335 11.86 -14.14 26.43
CA THR A 335 11.30 -12.78 26.50
C THR A 335 11.81 -11.86 25.40
N GLY A 336 12.78 -12.33 24.59
CA GLY A 336 13.43 -11.55 23.54
C GLY A 336 14.62 -10.74 24.03
N LYS A 337 15.08 -10.92 25.27
CA LYS A 337 16.33 -10.30 25.76
C LYS A 337 17.51 -10.99 25.08
N VAL A 338 18.42 -10.20 24.53
CA VAL A 338 19.66 -10.74 23.93
C VAL A 338 20.59 -11.21 25.05
N LEU A 339 20.96 -12.48 25.01
CA LEU A 339 21.87 -13.14 25.97
C LEU A 339 23.32 -13.11 25.49
N ASP A 340 23.56 -13.31 24.20
CA ASP A 340 24.89 -13.39 23.62
C ASP A 340 24.86 -13.05 22.12
N THR A 341 26.00 -12.63 21.59
CA THR A 341 26.19 -12.37 20.15
C THR A 341 27.59 -12.80 19.71
N THR A 342 27.71 -13.31 18.49
CA THR A 342 29.02 -13.65 17.93
C THR A 342 29.01 -13.64 16.40
N VAL A 343 30.17 -13.80 15.79
CA VAL A 343 30.33 -13.90 14.33
C VAL A 343 31.10 -15.17 14.00
N ILE A 344 30.54 -15.98 13.11
CA ILE A 344 31.15 -17.22 12.63
C ILE A 344 31.37 -17.17 11.12
N TYR A 345 32.25 -18.02 10.59
CA TYR A 345 32.60 -18.04 9.16
C TYR A 345 32.36 -19.42 8.51
N PRO A 346 31.12 -19.95 8.54
CA PRO A 346 30.82 -21.28 8.01
C PRO A 346 30.63 -21.33 6.48
N THR A 347 30.51 -20.17 5.82
CA THR A 347 30.17 -20.01 4.40
C THR A 347 31.32 -19.41 3.58
N ALA A 348 31.28 -19.55 2.25
CA ALA A 348 32.36 -19.13 1.38
C ALA A 348 32.74 -17.64 1.52
N PRO A 349 34.03 -17.26 1.49
CA PRO A 349 35.21 -18.12 1.48
C PRO A 349 35.49 -18.73 2.87
N THR A 350 35.42 -20.06 2.97
CA THR A 350 35.65 -20.81 4.22
C THR A 350 36.61 -21.98 4.02
N THR A 351 37.02 -22.61 5.11
CA THR A 351 37.86 -23.83 5.14
C THR A 351 37.22 -24.86 6.07
N PRO A 352 37.55 -26.16 5.95
CA PRO A 352 37.04 -27.19 6.86
C PRO A 352 37.28 -26.86 8.35
N ALA A 353 38.42 -26.24 8.67
CA ALA A 353 38.74 -25.78 10.03
C ALA A 353 37.80 -24.66 10.52
N LYS A 354 37.44 -23.71 9.65
CA LYS A 354 36.48 -22.64 9.99
C LYS A 354 35.06 -23.18 10.18
N ILE A 355 34.65 -24.15 9.37
CA ILE A 355 33.37 -24.85 9.52
C ILE A 355 33.32 -25.59 10.85
N ALA A 356 34.37 -26.36 11.19
CA ALA A 356 34.46 -27.06 12.46
C ALA A 356 34.40 -26.09 13.66
N ALA A 357 35.17 -25.00 13.63
CA ALA A 357 35.15 -23.98 14.67
C ALA A 357 33.78 -23.29 14.81
N ALA A 358 33.07 -23.07 13.70
CA ALA A 358 31.70 -22.55 13.72
C ALA A 358 30.73 -23.55 14.39
N LYS A 359 30.80 -24.84 14.03
CA LYS A 359 29.99 -25.90 14.68
C LYS A 359 30.29 -26.00 16.17
N ASP A 360 31.55 -25.95 16.59
CA ASP A 360 31.93 -25.99 18.01
C ASP A 360 31.38 -24.80 18.79
N THR A 361 31.44 -23.60 18.19
CA THR A 361 30.84 -22.38 18.76
C THR A 361 29.32 -22.55 18.93
N LEU A 362 28.63 -23.05 17.90
CA LEU A 362 27.20 -23.29 17.94
C LEU A 362 26.81 -24.33 18.99
N LYS A 363 27.53 -25.47 19.08
CA LYS A 363 27.32 -26.49 20.14
C LYS A 363 27.42 -25.87 21.53
N LYS A 364 28.41 -25.01 21.75
CA LYS A 364 28.59 -24.30 23.02
C LYS A 364 27.41 -23.37 23.32
N LEU A 365 26.99 -22.54 22.37
CA LEU A 365 25.86 -21.63 22.54
C LEU A 365 24.55 -22.39 22.81
N ILE A 366 24.26 -23.43 22.03
CA ILE A 366 23.05 -24.25 22.18
C ILE A 366 22.99 -24.85 23.59
N LYS A 367 24.08 -25.46 24.05
CA LYS A 367 24.15 -26.10 25.36
C LYS A 367 24.10 -25.09 26.51
N THR A 368 24.75 -23.93 26.37
CA THR A 368 24.86 -22.92 27.43
C THR A 368 23.54 -22.21 27.67
N TYR A 369 22.83 -21.85 26.60
CA TYR A 369 21.61 -21.06 26.69
C TYR A 369 20.35 -21.90 26.52
N HIS A 370 20.47 -23.21 26.34
CA HIS A 370 19.35 -24.12 26.09
C HIS A 370 18.52 -23.68 24.86
N VAL A 371 19.22 -23.38 23.77
CA VAL A 371 18.58 -22.98 22.50
C VAL A 371 17.67 -24.11 22.03
N THR A 372 16.45 -23.75 21.65
CA THR A 372 15.42 -24.69 21.17
C THR A 372 15.14 -24.49 19.68
N LEU A 373 15.35 -23.27 19.19
CA LEU A 373 15.07 -22.88 17.80
C LEU A 373 16.21 -22.04 17.22
N ILE A 374 16.51 -22.28 15.93
CA ILE A 374 17.39 -21.44 15.13
C ILE A 374 16.54 -20.70 14.08
N SER A 375 16.54 -19.38 14.13
CA SER A 375 15.87 -18.51 13.16
C SER A 375 16.89 -18.04 12.12
N VAL A 376 16.72 -18.42 10.86
CA VAL A 376 17.68 -18.12 9.78
C VAL A 376 17.07 -17.11 8.81
N GLY A 377 17.76 -15.99 8.58
CA GLY A 377 17.36 -15.02 7.56
C GLY A 377 17.34 -15.65 6.16
N ASN A 378 16.38 -15.26 5.32
CA ASN A 378 16.23 -15.78 3.96
C ASN A 378 17.10 -15.05 2.91
N GLY A 379 18.14 -14.35 3.35
CA GLY A 379 19.04 -13.57 2.52
C GLY A 379 20.13 -14.35 1.82
N THR A 380 21.19 -13.60 1.51
CA THR A 380 22.40 -14.10 0.85
C THR A 380 23.11 -15.13 1.73
N ALA A 381 23.46 -16.29 1.19
CA ALA A 381 24.09 -17.40 1.90
C ALA A 381 23.18 -18.16 2.91
N SER A 382 21.86 -17.97 2.82
CA SER A 382 20.88 -18.64 3.69
C SER A 382 20.89 -20.17 3.54
N ARG A 383 21.02 -20.70 2.31
CA ARG A 383 21.07 -22.15 2.07
C ARG A 383 22.38 -22.78 2.57
N GLU A 384 23.51 -22.16 2.30
CA GLU A 384 24.80 -22.62 2.79
C GLU A 384 24.79 -22.65 4.33
N SER A 385 24.11 -21.69 4.95
CA SER A 385 23.88 -21.69 6.40
C SER A 385 22.96 -22.84 6.83
N GLU A 386 21.86 -23.08 6.11
CA GLU A 386 20.91 -24.18 6.36
C GLU A 386 21.60 -25.55 6.33
N GLN A 387 22.48 -25.80 5.35
CA GLN A 387 23.25 -27.04 5.24
C GLN A 387 24.11 -27.28 6.49
N ILE A 388 24.84 -26.25 6.93
CA ILE A 388 25.69 -26.32 8.12
C ILE A 388 24.86 -26.55 9.38
N ILE A 389 23.69 -25.91 9.49
CA ILE A 389 22.74 -26.12 10.59
C ILE A 389 22.26 -27.56 10.60
N VAL A 390 21.80 -28.11 9.47
CA VAL A 390 21.30 -29.48 9.42
C VAL A 390 22.37 -30.52 9.74
N GLU A 391 23.60 -30.33 9.25
CA GLU A 391 24.72 -31.19 9.67
C GLU A 391 24.99 -31.08 11.17
N LEU A 392 25.00 -29.87 11.73
CA LEU A 392 25.16 -29.64 13.16
C LEU A 392 24.06 -30.34 13.97
N LEU A 393 22.80 -30.25 13.53
CA LEU A 393 21.66 -30.87 14.21
C LEU A 393 21.79 -32.41 14.28
N LYS A 394 22.46 -33.04 13.30
CA LYS A 394 22.77 -34.48 13.30
C LYS A 394 23.89 -34.85 14.27
N GLU A 395 24.71 -33.89 14.69
CA GLU A 395 25.87 -34.08 15.57
C GLU A 395 25.58 -33.82 17.06
N ILE A 396 24.38 -33.33 17.40
CA ILE A 396 24.01 -32.94 18.77
C ILE A 396 22.83 -33.78 19.30
N PRO A 397 22.79 -34.08 20.62
CA PRO A 397 21.66 -34.77 21.24
C PRO A 397 20.47 -33.84 21.54
N GLU A 398 20.67 -32.52 21.60
CA GLU A 398 19.63 -31.54 21.87
C GLU A 398 18.58 -31.49 20.74
N LYS A 399 17.30 -31.43 21.12
CA LYS A 399 16.19 -31.33 20.16
C LYS A 399 16.03 -29.87 19.69
N VAL A 400 16.91 -29.45 18.79
CA VAL A 400 16.86 -28.12 18.18
C VAL A 400 16.23 -28.24 16.79
N GLN A 401 15.35 -27.30 16.47
CA GLN A 401 14.77 -27.16 15.13
C GLN A 401 15.21 -25.83 14.52
N TYR A 402 15.07 -25.68 13.21
CA TYR A 402 15.31 -24.41 12.55
C TYR A 402 14.11 -23.97 11.71
N VAL A 403 14.07 -22.67 11.43
CA VAL A 403 13.05 -22.04 10.60
C VAL A 403 13.67 -20.93 9.78
N ILE A 404 13.22 -20.81 8.54
CA ILE A 404 13.61 -19.70 7.67
C ILE A 404 12.64 -18.55 7.91
N VAL A 405 13.15 -17.38 8.24
CA VAL A 405 12.36 -16.15 8.41
C VAL A 405 12.68 -15.14 7.32
N ASN A 406 11.68 -14.32 6.99
CA ASN A 406 11.91 -13.18 6.12
C ASN A 406 12.83 -12.18 6.82
N GLU A 407 13.94 -11.77 6.20
CA GLU A 407 14.87 -10.76 6.73
C GLU A 407 14.62 -9.34 6.20
N ALA A 408 13.60 -9.15 5.35
CA ALA A 408 13.27 -7.86 4.76
C ALA A 408 13.14 -6.77 5.85
N GLY A 409 13.83 -5.66 5.64
CA GLY A 409 13.89 -4.54 6.59
C GLY A 409 14.82 -4.74 7.80
N ALA A 410 15.42 -5.92 8.02
CA ALA A 410 16.34 -6.14 9.15
C ALA A 410 17.60 -5.26 9.05
N SER A 411 18.11 -5.03 7.83
CA SER A 411 19.20 -4.10 7.56
C SER A 411 18.82 -2.64 7.78
N VAL A 412 17.57 -2.26 7.48
CA VAL A 412 17.04 -0.91 7.72
C VAL A 412 16.86 -0.69 9.22
N TYR A 413 16.34 -1.69 9.93
CA TYR A 413 16.25 -1.68 11.38
C TYR A 413 17.64 -1.51 12.02
N SER A 414 18.61 -2.34 11.67
CA SER A 414 19.91 -2.37 12.36
C SER A 414 20.71 -1.08 12.20
N ALA A 415 20.52 -0.35 11.09
CA ALA A 415 21.08 0.96 10.83
C ALA A 415 20.25 2.12 11.41
N SER A 416 19.08 1.85 12.00
CA SER A 416 18.18 2.88 12.52
C SER A 416 18.66 3.49 13.83
N LYS A 417 18.15 4.68 14.14
CA LYS A 417 18.34 5.32 15.46
C LYS A 417 17.75 4.47 16.58
N LEU A 418 16.56 3.88 16.35
CA LEU A 418 15.90 3.01 17.32
C LEU A 418 16.76 1.80 17.69
N ALA A 419 17.35 1.10 16.72
CA ALA A 419 18.22 -0.03 17.02
C ALA A 419 19.52 0.39 17.72
N THR A 420 20.00 1.60 17.46
CA THR A 420 21.15 2.18 18.17
C THR A 420 20.80 2.51 19.62
N GLU A 421 19.57 2.96 19.89
CA GLU A 421 19.06 3.18 21.24
C GLU A 421 18.82 1.86 21.99
N GLU A 422 18.25 0.84 21.33
CA GLU A 422 18.06 -0.50 21.94
C GLU A 422 19.39 -1.22 22.20
N PHE A 423 20.38 -1.07 21.31
CA PHE A 423 21.65 -1.78 21.39
C PHE A 423 22.86 -0.87 21.07
N PRO A 424 23.22 0.05 21.99
CA PRO A 424 24.31 1.02 21.75
C PRO A 424 25.66 0.37 21.50
N ASN A 425 25.92 -0.77 22.15
CA ASN A 425 27.21 -1.47 22.11
C ASN A 425 27.30 -2.54 21.01
N PHE A 426 26.23 -2.76 20.24
CA PHE A 426 26.22 -3.77 19.19
C PHE A 426 26.58 -3.13 17.86
N ASP A 427 27.30 -3.87 17.01
CA ASP A 427 27.47 -3.51 15.62
C ASP A 427 26.17 -3.73 14.81
N VAL A 428 26.15 -3.23 13.57
CA VAL A 428 24.99 -3.29 12.68
C VAL A 428 24.58 -4.75 12.38
N GLY A 429 25.53 -5.66 12.23
CA GLY A 429 25.22 -7.06 11.95
C GLY A 429 24.64 -7.80 13.17
N GLN A 430 25.16 -7.52 14.36
CA GLN A 430 24.63 -8.08 15.62
C GLN A 430 23.19 -7.63 15.88
N ARG A 431 22.87 -6.37 15.61
CA ARG A 431 21.49 -5.85 15.68
C ARG A 431 20.56 -6.55 14.69
N SER A 432 21.04 -6.82 13.48
CA SER A 432 20.30 -7.56 12.46
C SER A 432 19.98 -8.98 12.91
N ALA A 433 20.97 -9.72 13.42
CA ALA A 433 20.78 -11.07 13.96
C ALA A 433 19.80 -11.10 15.15
N ALA A 434 19.85 -10.09 16.04
CA ALA A 434 18.89 -9.96 17.13
C ALA A 434 17.46 -9.74 16.61
N SER A 435 17.29 -8.94 15.55
CA SER A 435 15.99 -8.72 14.92
C SER A 435 15.43 -10.00 14.27
N ILE A 436 16.28 -10.76 13.57
CA ILE A 436 15.93 -12.07 12.98
C ILE A 436 15.45 -13.06 14.05
N ALA A 437 16.09 -13.07 15.23
CA ALA A 437 15.67 -13.92 16.35
C ALA A 437 14.29 -13.51 16.90
N ARG A 438 14.12 -12.22 17.20
CA ARG A 438 12.88 -11.65 17.78
C ARG A 438 11.68 -11.73 16.84
N ARG A 439 11.90 -11.61 15.53
CA ARG A 439 10.86 -11.71 14.51
C ARG A 439 10.17 -13.06 14.52
N LEU A 440 10.87 -14.14 14.88
CA LEU A 440 10.24 -15.45 15.05
C LEU A 440 9.36 -15.51 16.30
N GLN A 441 9.82 -14.87 17.39
CA GLN A 441 9.09 -14.86 18.66
C GLN A 441 7.80 -14.08 18.55
N ASP A 442 7.82 -12.89 17.96
CA ASP A 442 6.63 -12.14 17.59
C ASP A 442 6.91 -11.26 16.34
N PRO A 443 6.41 -11.67 15.14
CA PRO A 443 6.59 -10.92 13.91
C PRO A 443 6.04 -9.49 13.99
N LEU A 444 4.87 -9.30 14.60
CA LEU A 444 4.21 -8.00 14.71
C LEU A 444 5.04 -7.06 15.57
N ALA A 445 5.45 -7.51 16.76
CA ALA A 445 6.18 -6.67 17.71
C ALA A 445 7.57 -6.23 17.21
N GLU A 446 8.19 -7.02 16.34
CA GLU A 446 9.50 -6.70 15.77
C GLU A 446 9.38 -5.89 14.46
N LEU A 447 8.44 -6.22 13.56
CA LEU A 447 8.27 -5.53 12.28
C LEU A 447 7.78 -4.08 12.42
N VAL A 448 6.97 -3.77 13.45
CA VAL A 448 6.50 -2.39 13.72
C VAL A 448 7.63 -1.41 14.06
N LYS A 449 8.83 -1.91 14.39
CA LYS A 449 10.02 -1.09 14.65
C LYS A 449 10.64 -0.53 13.37
N ILE A 450 10.19 -1.02 12.21
CA ILE A 450 10.69 -0.68 10.89
C ILE A 450 9.67 0.26 10.24
N ASP A 451 10.16 1.27 9.51
CA ASP A 451 9.29 2.06 8.65
C ASP A 451 8.55 1.11 7.66
N PRO A 452 7.21 1.07 7.65
CA PRO A 452 6.46 0.11 6.83
C PRO A 452 6.85 0.10 5.36
N LYS A 453 7.18 1.26 4.77
CA LYS A 453 7.61 1.36 3.36
C LYS A 453 9.04 0.85 3.12
N SER A 454 9.78 0.52 4.17
CA SER A 454 11.11 -0.08 4.10
C SER A 454 11.06 -1.60 4.25
N ILE A 455 9.91 -2.16 4.63
CA ILE A 455 9.67 -3.60 4.58
C ILE A 455 9.42 -3.94 3.12
N GLY A 456 10.27 -4.80 2.55
CA GLY A 456 10.14 -5.22 1.15
C GLY A 456 8.89 -6.07 0.96
N VAL A 457 7.84 -5.47 0.39
CA VAL A 457 6.50 -6.08 0.24
C VAL A 457 6.07 -6.24 -1.22
N GLY A 458 6.88 -5.74 -2.17
CA GLY A 458 6.71 -6.04 -3.58
C GLY A 458 7.74 -5.37 -4.51
N GLN A 459 7.65 -5.68 -5.80
CA GLN A 459 8.50 -5.10 -6.84
C GLN A 459 8.11 -3.64 -7.12
N TYR A 460 9.06 -2.80 -7.55
CA TYR A 460 8.82 -1.38 -7.88
C TYR A 460 8.38 -0.49 -6.70
N GLN A 461 8.46 -0.98 -5.46
CA GLN A 461 8.10 -0.22 -4.24
C GLN A 461 8.88 1.10 -4.09
N HIS A 462 10.11 1.16 -4.61
CA HIS A 462 10.93 2.39 -4.59
C HIS A 462 10.64 3.34 -5.77
N ASP A 463 9.88 2.88 -6.77
CA ASP A 463 9.61 3.63 -7.99
C ASP A 463 8.31 4.43 -7.94
N MET A 464 7.47 4.18 -6.93
CA MET A 464 6.15 4.79 -6.76
C MET A 464 6.13 6.03 -5.86
N ASN A 465 4.98 6.69 -5.79
CA ASN A 465 4.71 7.77 -4.84
C ASN A 465 4.92 7.33 -3.38
N GLN A 466 6.06 7.71 -2.81
CA GLN A 466 6.47 7.31 -1.46
C GLN A 466 5.56 7.83 -0.35
N LYS A 467 4.85 8.95 -0.56
CA LYS A 467 3.89 9.46 0.42
C LYS A 467 2.66 8.56 0.48
N LYS A 468 2.06 8.28 -0.68
CA LYS A 468 0.87 7.41 -0.80
C LYS A 468 1.16 6.00 -0.29
N LEU A 469 2.32 5.44 -0.65
CA LEU A 469 2.78 4.14 -0.14
C LEU A 469 2.92 4.15 1.39
N SER A 470 3.55 5.19 1.96
CA SER A 470 3.76 5.30 3.40
C SER A 470 2.44 5.36 4.18
N GLU A 471 1.47 6.15 3.69
CA GLU A 471 0.16 6.30 4.30
C GLU A 471 -0.61 4.97 4.27
N ALA A 472 -0.65 4.31 3.12
CA ALA A 472 -1.34 3.02 2.95
C ALA A 472 -0.75 1.91 3.83
N LEU A 473 0.58 1.73 3.80
CA LEU A 473 1.22 0.68 4.60
C LEU A 473 1.16 0.95 6.10
N SER A 474 1.22 2.22 6.53
CA SER A 474 1.03 2.58 7.95
C SER A 474 -0.39 2.25 8.42
N GLY A 475 -1.40 2.47 7.57
CA GLY A 475 -2.77 2.05 7.85
C GLY A 475 -2.90 0.54 8.04
N VAL A 476 -2.22 -0.26 7.21
CA VAL A 476 -2.18 -1.73 7.39
C VAL A 476 -1.55 -2.12 8.72
N VAL A 477 -0.47 -1.45 9.13
CA VAL A 477 0.16 -1.71 10.43
C VAL A 477 -0.78 -1.38 11.58
N GLU A 478 -1.44 -0.22 11.53
CA GLU A 478 -2.46 0.18 12.48
C GLU A 478 -3.57 -0.88 12.59
N ASP A 479 -4.10 -1.37 11.47
CA ASP A 479 -5.14 -2.42 11.49
C ASP A 479 -4.64 -3.70 12.16
N CYS A 480 -3.45 -4.17 11.80
CA CYS A 480 -2.88 -5.38 12.37
C CYS A 480 -2.69 -5.26 13.88
N VAL A 481 -2.10 -4.14 14.34
CA VAL A 481 -1.84 -3.88 15.76
C VAL A 481 -3.14 -3.79 16.56
N ASN A 482 -4.15 -3.08 16.07
CA ASN A 482 -5.42 -2.93 16.79
C ASN A 482 -6.29 -4.19 16.72
N ARG A 483 -6.15 -5.00 15.66
CA ARG A 483 -6.83 -6.30 15.57
C ARG A 483 -6.27 -7.31 16.58
N VAL A 484 -4.95 -7.36 16.75
CA VAL A 484 -4.29 -8.21 17.77
C VAL A 484 -4.48 -7.64 19.18
N GLY A 485 -4.40 -6.31 19.32
CA GLY A 485 -4.32 -5.63 20.61
C GLY A 485 -2.96 -5.83 21.29
N VAL A 486 -2.64 -5.01 22.28
CA VAL A 486 -1.31 -5.00 22.92
C VAL A 486 -1.42 -5.18 24.42
N ASP A 487 -0.45 -5.83 25.04
CA ASP A 487 -0.34 -5.81 26.51
C ASP A 487 0.36 -4.52 26.93
N LEU A 488 -0.32 -3.74 27.76
CA LEU A 488 0.13 -2.41 28.20
C LEU A 488 1.44 -2.46 29.00
N ASN A 489 1.71 -3.57 29.69
CA ASN A 489 2.87 -3.71 30.57
C ASN A 489 4.11 -4.25 29.85
N THR A 490 3.96 -4.84 28.67
CA THR A 490 5.10 -5.43 27.93
C THR A 490 5.34 -4.79 26.56
N ALA A 491 4.34 -4.17 25.96
CA ALA A 491 4.46 -3.57 24.63
C ALA A 491 5.55 -2.50 24.57
N SER A 492 6.28 -2.45 23.47
CA SER A 492 7.29 -1.43 23.19
C SER A 492 6.64 -0.11 22.77
N ALA A 493 7.36 1.02 22.89
CA ALA A 493 6.86 2.31 22.42
C ALA A 493 6.52 2.32 20.90
N PRO A 494 7.33 1.72 20.00
CA PRO A 494 6.94 1.59 18.59
C PRO A 494 5.61 0.86 18.41
N LEU A 495 5.39 -0.27 19.09
CA LEU A 495 4.13 -1.03 19.00
C LEU A 495 2.94 -0.21 19.51
N LEU A 496 3.10 0.47 20.65
CA LEU A 496 2.07 1.34 21.22
C LEU A 496 1.70 2.52 20.29
N SER A 497 2.64 3.02 19.48
CA SER A 497 2.37 4.16 18.58
C SER A 497 1.43 3.84 17.42
N TYR A 498 1.12 2.57 17.18
CA TYR A 498 0.11 2.14 16.20
C TYR A 498 -1.24 1.82 16.84
N ILE A 499 -1.37 1.94 18.17
CA ILE A 499 -2.67 1.82 18.82
C ILE A 499 -3.53 3.04 18.51
N SER A 500 -4.79 2.79 18.18
CA SER A 500 -5.81 3.79 17.94
C SER A 500 -5.78 4.90 19.01
N GLY A 501 -5.64 6.14 18.57
CA GLY A 501 -5.61 7.34 19.43
C GLY A 501 -4.27 7.60 20.14
N ILE A 502 -3.22 6.81 19.88
CA ILE A 502 -1.90 6.97 20.50
C ILE A 502 -0.91 7.55 19.49
N SER A 503 -0.24 8.64 19.87
CA SER A 503 0.89 9.19 19.12
C SER A 503 2.21 8.61 19.63
N GLY A 504 3.30 8.74 18.84
CA GLY A 504 4.63 8.33 19.27
C GLY A 504 5.10 9.00 20.58
N THR A 505 4.66 10.22 20.87
CA THR A 505 4.93 10.88 22.16
C THR A 505 4.17 10.22 23.30
N ILE A 506 2.87 9.93 23.13
CA ILE A 506 2.07 9.27 24.17
C ILE A 506 2.60 7.86 24.42
N ALA A 507 2.98 7.13 23.37
CA ALA A 507 3.58 5.80 23.50
C ALA A 507 4.83 5.79 24.39
N LYS A 508 5.74 6.76 24.21
CA LYS A 508 6.92 6.93 25.08
C LYS A 508 6.53 7.25 26.52
N ASN A 509 5.53 8.12 26.72
CA ASN A 509 5.03 8.48 28.04
C ASN A 509 4.38 7.30 28.77
N ILE A 510 3.70 6.39 28.05
CA ILE A 510 3.15 5.16 28.63
C ILE A 510 4.27 4.27 29.18
N VAL A 511 5.35 4.09 28.41
CA VAL A 511 6.52 3.30 28.84
C VAL A 511 7.20 3.96 30.04
N ALA A 512 7.45 5.26 29.98
CA ALA A 512 8.03 6.00 31.11
C ALA A 512 7.16 5.91 32.37
N TYR A 513 5.83 6.02 32.23
CA TYR A 513 4.91 5.90 33.35
C TYR A 513 5.04 4.54 34.06
N ARG A 514 5.08 3.41 33.32
CA ARG A 514 5.22 2.08 33.95
C ARG A 514 6.62 1.81 34.51
N GLU A 515 7.66 2.46 33.98
CA GLU A 515 9.01 2.38 34.54
C GLU A 515 9.11 3.14 35.86
N GLU A 516 8.44 4.29 35.98
CA GLU A 516 8.45 5.13 37.18
C GLU A 516 7.45 4.66 38.26
N ASN A 517 6.27 4.18 37.86
CA ASN A 517 5.15 3.90 38.76
C ASN A 517 4.88 2.40 38.94
N GLY A 518 5.62 1.54 38.24
CA GLY A 518 5.38 0.10 38.16
C GLY A 518 4.28 -0.27 37.16
N SER A 519 3.97 -1.56 37.08
CA SER A 519 2.98 -2.10 36.14
C SER A 519 1.58 -1.49 36.31
N PHE A 520 0.89 -1.26 35.20
CA PHE A 520 -0.52 -0.94 35.16
C PHE A 520 -1.35 -2.11 35.71
N THR A 521 -2.33 -1.79 36.56
CA THR A 521 -3.26 -2.74 37.19
C THR A 521 -4.72 -2.48 36.83
N ASP A 522 -5.02 -1.32 36.25
CA ASP A 522 -6.35 -0.89 35.81
C ASP A 522 -6.20 0.06 34.61
N ARG A 523 -7.01 -0.12 33.56
CA ARG A 523 -6.96 0.75 32.36
C ARG A 523 -7.12 2.24 32.69
N LYS A 524 -7.89 2.61 33.70
CA LYS A 524 -8.09 4.02 34.11
C LYS A 524 -6.79 4.71 34.52
N GLN A 525 -5.74 3.96 34.88
CA GLN A 525 -4.41 4.54 35.13
C GLN A 525 -3.81 5.19 33.88
N LEU A 526 -4.25 4.84 32.67
CA LEU A 526 -3.87 5.53 31.43
C LEU A 526 -4.19 7.03 31.46
N LEU A 527 -5.26 7.44 32.16
CA LEU A 527 -5.61 8.86 32.31
C LEU A 527 -4.60 9.66 33.17
N LYS A 528 -3.68 8.97 33.85
CA LYS A 528 -2.58 9.58 34.60
C LYS A 528 -1.33 9.77 33.73
N VAL A 529 -1.30 9.20 32.52
CA VAL A 529 -0.18 9.33 31.59
C VAL A 529 -0.18 10.72 30.96
N ALA A 530 0.98 11.37 30.94
CA ALA A 530 1.13 12.70 30.38
C ALA A 530 0.65 12.77 28.92
N LYS A 531 -0.17 13.78 28.61
CA LYS A 531 -0.77 14.06 27.29
C LYS A 531 -1.79 13.01 26.80
N LEU A 532 -2.17 12.03 27.61
CA LEU A 532 -3.26 11.10 27.32
C LEU A 532 -4.57 11.65 27.90
N GLY A 533 -5.37 12.30 27.06
CA GLY A 533 -6.66 12.87 27.47
C GLY A 533 -7.84 11.88 27.35
N PRO A 534 -9.05 12.26 27.80
CA PRO A 534 -10.23 11.39 27.78
C PRO A 534 -10.59 10.85 26.39
N LYS A 535 -10.43 11.66 25.33
CA LYS A 535 -10.69 11.21 23.95
C LYS A 535 -9.68 10.15 23.51
N ALA A 536 -8.39 10.36 23.78
CA ALA A 536 -7.37 9.36 23.47
C ALA A 536 -7.60 8.06 24.26
N PHE A 537 -8.02 8.16 25.52
CA PHE A 537 -8.41 7.01 26.34
C PHE A 537 -9.59 6.24 25.72
N GLU A 538 -10.66 6.94 25.30
CA GLU A 538 -11.77 6.31 24.58
C GLU A 538 -11.28 5.56 23.34
N GLN A 539 -10.41 6.17 22.53
CA GLN A 539 -9.94 5.55 21.30
C GLN A 539 -9.02 4.33 21.54
N CYS A 540 -8.28 4.28 22.65
CA CYS A 540 -7.22 3.28 22.84
C CYS A 540 -7.57 2.15 23.81
N ALA A 541 -8.45 2.40 24.80
CA ALA A 541 -8.55 1.54 25.98
C ALA A 541 -8.96 0.10 25.64
N GLY A 542 -9.88 -0.11 24.71
CA GLY A 542 -10.30 -1.46 24.29
C GLY A 542 -9.22 -2.26 23.54
N PHE A 543 -8.17 -1.60 23.04
CA PHE A 543 -7.06 -2.24 22.33
C PHE A 543 -5.87 -2.56 23.25
N MET A 544 -5.86 -2.03 24.48
CA MET A 544 -4.80 -2.24 25.46
C MET A 544 -5.24 -3.24 26.53
N ARG A 545 -4.54 -4.36 26.66
CA ARG A 545 -4.83 -5.42 27.62
C ARG A 545 -3.93 -5.31 28.84
N ILE A 546 -4.44 -5.71 30.01
CA ILE A 546 -3.67 -5.85 31.24
C ILE A 546 -3.86 -7.27 31.75
N GLN A 547 -2.84 -8.11 31.56
CA GLN A 547 -2.83 -9.47 32.08
C GLN A 547 -2.70 -9.44 33.61
N GLY A 548 -3.57 -10.16 34.32
CA GLY A 548 -3.56 -10.20 35.79
C GLY A 548 -3.92 -8.86 36.46
N GLY A 549 -4.65 -7.98 35.76
CA GLY A 549 -5.14 -6.72 36.32
C GLY A 549 -6.18 -6.92 37.43
N LYS A 550 -6.54 -5.82 38.12
CA LYS A 550 -7.57 -5.84 39.19
C LYS A 550 -8.94 -6.23 38.64
N ASN A 551 -9.26 -5.78 37.43
CA ASN A 551 -10.48 -6.16 36.73
C ASN A 551 -10.16 -7.20 35.64
N PRO A 552 -10.68 -8.44 35.72
CA PRO A 552 -10.46 -9.46 34.70
C PRO A 552 -10.90 -9.04 33.27
N LEU A 553 -11.84 -8.08 33.14
CA LEU A 553 -12.23 -7.52 31.84
C LEU A 553 -11.11 -6.75 31.16
N ASP A 554 -10.14 -6.21 31.89
CA ASP A 554 -8.97 -5.52 31.31
C ASP A 554 -8.07 -6.49 30.52
N GLY A 555 -8.19 -7.81 30.73
CA GLY A 555 -7.54 -8.84 29.93
C GLY A 555 -8.24 -9.12 28.59
N THR A 556 -9.45 -8.61 28.38
CA THR A 556 -10.26 -8.83 27.17
C THR A 556 -10.22 -7.62 26.23
N SER A 557 -10.82 -7.71 25.04
CA SER A 557 -11.08 -6.52 24.22
C SER A 557 -12.45 -5.89 24.48
N VAL A 558 -13.15 -6.24 25.56
CA VAL A 558 -14.33 -5.50 25.99
C VAL A 558 -13.91 -4.08 26.33
N HIS A 559 -14.57 -3.09 25.73
CA HIS A 559 -14.26 -1.68 25.99
C HIS A 559 -14.75 -1.26 27.39
N PRO A 560 -14.04 -0.38 28.12
CA PRO A 560 -14.48 0.12 29.43
C PRO A 560 -15.89 0.71 29.46
N GLU A 561 -16.36 1.27 28.34
CA GLU A 561 -17.74 1.79 28.21
C GLU A 561 -18.81 0.69 28.33
N SER A 562 -18.44 -0.57 28.12
CA SER A 562 -19.32 -1.75 28.16
C SER A 562 -19.15 -2.60 29.41
N TYR A 563 -18.32 -2.21 30.39
CA TYR A 563 -18.05 -3.03 31.58
C TYR A 563 -19.31 -3.31 32.38
N GLY A 564 -20.15 -2.30 32.62
CA GLY A 564 -21.41 -2.51 33.34
C GLY A 564 -22.37 -3.48 32.65
N ALA A 565 -22.31 -3.60 31.32
CA ALA A 565 -23.11 -4.59 30.60
C ALA A 565 -22.50 -6.00 30.68
N ALA A 566 -21.17 -6.12 30.61
CA ALA A 566 -20.48 -7.39 30.77
C ALA A 566 -20.64 -7.96 32.19
N GLU A 567 -20.54 -7.13 33.22
CA GLU A 567 -20.75 -7.52 34.62
C GLU A 567 -22.16 -8.05 34.85
N LYS A 568 -23.19 -7.31 34.39
CA LYS A 568 -24.59 -7.75 34.46
C LYS A 568 -24.86 -9.05 33.68
N LEU A 569 -24.19 -9.24 32.54
CA LEU A 569 -24.28 -10.47 31.75
C LEU A 569 -23.75 -11.66 32.54
N LEU A 570 -22.58 -11.52 33.19
CA LEU A 570 -21.99 -12.57 34.02
C LEU A 570 -22.91 -12.94 35.18
N GLU A 571 -23.41 -11.93 35.92
CA GLU A 571 -24.35 -12.14 37.02
C GLU A 571 -25.60 -12.90 36.59
N LYS A 572 -26.23 -12.51 35.47
CA LYS A 572 -27.42 -13.19 34.92
C LYS A 572 -27.16 -14.63 34.51
N GLN A 573 -25.93 -14.92 34.09
CA GLN A 573 -25.52 -16.26 33.65
C GLN A 573 -24.92 -17.10 34.79
N GLY A 574 -24.88 -16.55 36.01
CA GLY A 574 -24.38 -17.24 37.21
C GLY A 574 -22.87 -17.35 37.31
N PHE A 575 -22.13 -16.46 36.63
CA PHE A 575 -20.67 -16.40 36.65
C PHE A 575 -20.16 -15.20 37.43
N ALA A 576 -18.96 -15.34 37.98
CA ALA A 576 -18.20 -14.24 38.59
C ALA A 576 -17.16 -13.67 37.60
N ALA A 577 -16.63 -12.48 37.87
CA ALA A 577 -15.61 -11.86 37.01
C ALA A 577 -14.32 -12.71 36.94
N GLU A 578 -13.98 -13.39 38.03
CA GLU A 578 -12.81 -14.26 38.13
C GLU A 578 -12.93 -15.49 37.21
N ASP A 579 -14.15 -15.89 36.83
CA ASP A 579 -14.39 -17.00 35.93
C ASP A 579 -13.94 -16.70 34.49
N ILE A 580 -13.76 -15.42 34.14
CA ILE A 580 -13.13 -14.98 32.89
C ILE A 580 -11.68 -15.49 32.83
N ALA A 581 -10.87 -15.14 33.84
CA ALA A 581 -9.47 -15.51 33.90
C ALA A 581 -9.28 -17.03 34.06
N ALA A 582 -10.25 -17.71 34.69
CA ALA A 582 -10.24 -19.17 34.84
C ALA A 582 -10.68 -19.94 33.57
N GLY A 583 -11.14 -19.24 32.51
CA GLY A 583 -11.56 -19.87 31.25
C GLY A 583 -12.82 -20.72 31.35
N LYS A 584 -13.68 -20.49 32.36
CA LYS A 584 -14.91 -21.30 32.57
C LYS A 584 -16.08 -20.89 31.67
N LEU A 585 -15.94 -19.80 30.94
CA LEU A 585 -17.00 -19.20 30.12
C LEU A 585 -17.13 -19.83 28.73
N VAL A 586 -16.33 -20.85 28.40
CA VAL A 586 -16.42 -21.54 27.10
C VAL A 586 -17.82 -22.09 26.88
N GLY A 587 -18.49 -21.63 25.81
CA GLY A 587 -19.85 -22.04 25.48
C GLY A 587 -20.95 -21.13 26.05
N LEU A 588 -20.60 -19.98 26.66
CA LEU A 588 -21.55 -18.94 27.09
C LEU A 588 -22.53 -18.54 25.98
N SER A 589 -22.08 -18.48 24.72
CA SER A 589 -22.94 -18.20 23.56
C SER A 589 -24.10 -19.19 23.40
N ARG A 590 -23.93 -20.44 23.86
CA ARG A 590 -24.95 -21.50 23.78
C ARG A 590 -26.02 -21.38 24.87
N THR A 591 -25.75 -20.65 25.95
CA THR A 591 -26.72 -20.44 27.04
C THR A 591 -27.68 -19.29 26.74
N ILE A 592 -27.31 -18.41 25.80
CA ILE A 592 -28.11 -17.25 25.39
C ILE A 592 -29.10 -17.66 24.29
N LYS A 593 -30.39 -17.66 24.60
CA LYS A 593 -31.46 -18.00 23.64
C LYS A 593 -31.89 -16.81 22.77
N ASP A 594 -31.92 -15.61 23.33
CA ASP A 594 -32.39 -14.39 22.67
C ASP A 594 -31.44 -13.23 22.96
N TYR A 595 -30.59 -12.93 21.99
CA TYR A 595 -29.63 -11.83 22.07
C TYR A 595 -30.29 -10.46 22.06
N ARG A 596 -31.43 -10.30 21.38
CA ARG A 596 -32.11 -9.01 21.23
C ARG A 596 -32.72 -8.58 22.55
N LYS A 597 -33.47 -9.47 23.20
CA LYS A 597 -34.05 -9.21 24.51
C LYS A 597 -32.96 -8.95 25.55
N LEU A 598 -31.92 -9.78 25.55
CA LEU A 598 -30.82 -9.63 26.49
C LEU A 598 -30.05 -8.33 26.28
N SER A 599 -29.84 -7.88 25.03
CA SER A 599 -29.16 -6.62 24.75
C SER A 599 -29.94 -5.41 25.24
N GLU A 600 -31.27 -5.42 25.10
CA GLU A 600 -32.16 -4.39 25.64
C GLU A 600 -32.10 -4.33 27.18
N GLU A 601 -32.14 -5.48 27.85
CA GLU A 601 -32.02 -5.57 29.31
C GLU A 601 -30.66 -5.08 29.84
N LEU A 602 -29.59 -5.32 29.08
CA LEU A 602 -28.23 -4.92 29.43
C LEU A 602 -27.89 -3.47 29.03
N GLY A 603 -28.73 -2.83 28.20
CA GLY A 603 -28.53 -1.47 27.72
C GLY A 603 -27.42 -1.33 26.67
N VAL A 604 -27.17 -2.38 25.88
CA VAL A 604 -26.16 -2.39 24.80
C VAL A 604 -26.78 -2.83 23.49
N GLY A 605 -26.08 -2.60 22.37
CA GLY A 605 -26.50 -3.12 21.07
C GLY A 605 -26.34 -4.63 20.95
N GLU A 606 -27.13 -5.26 20.07
CA GLU A 606 -27.06 -6.72 19.85
C GLU A 606 -25.69 -7.16 19.33
N ILE A 607 -25.07 -6.37 18.43
CA ILE A 607 -23.76 -6.69 17.84
C ILE A 607 -22.67 -6.62 18.91
N THR A 608 -22.67 -5.55 19.71
CA THR A 608 -21.79 -5.34 20.85
C THR A 608 -21.94 -6.47 21.87
N LEU A 609 -23.18 -6.88 22.20
CA LEU A 609 -23.40 -8.00 23.11
C LEU A 609 -22.81 -9.30 22.57
N ARG A 610 -22.96 -9.57 21.26
CA ARG A 610 -22.34 -10.75 20.63
C ARG A 610 -20.82 -10.72 20.70
N ASP A 611 -20.22 -9.55 20.53
CA ASP A 611 -18.77 -9.39 20.64
C ASP A 611 -18.29 -9.53 22.08
N ILE A 612 -19.00 -8.95 23.06
CA ILE A 612 -18.72 -9.15 24.50
C ILE A 612 -18.74 -10.65 24.82
N VAL A 613 -19.78 -11.38 24.40
CA VAL A 613 -19.87 -12.83 24.66
C VAL A 613 -18.69 -13.58 24.05
N LYS A 614 -18.31 -13.29 22.81
CA LYS A 614 -17.15 -13.93 22.16
C LYS A 614 -15.84 -13.65 22.90
N GLU A 615 -15.63 -12.41 23.35
CA GLU A 615 -14.45 -12.02 24.13
C GLU A 615 -14.42 -12.71 25.50
N LEU A 616 -15.56 -12.86 26.16
CA LEU A 616 -15.67 -13.57 27.44
C LEU A 616 -15.43 -15.08 27.30
N GLU A 617 -15.87 -15.70 26.20
CA GLU A 617 -15.60 -17.12 25.92
C GLU A 617 -14.12 -17.42 25.68
N LYS A 618 -13.40 -16.49 25.07
CA LYS A 618 -11.97 -16.60 24.76
C LYS A 618 -11.23 -15.29 25.06
N PRO A 619 -10.98 -15.00 26.34
CA PRO A 619 -10.27 -13.80 26.76
C PRO A 619 -8.89 -13.72 26.10
N ALA A 620 -8.50 -12.52 25.67
CA ALA A 620 -7.22 -12.26 25.04
C ALA A 620 -6.91 -13.09 23.78
N ARG A 621 -7.94 -13.60 23.07
CA ARG A 621 -7.76 -14.35 21.82
C ARG A 621 -6.86 -13.60 20.85
N ASP A 622 -5.74 -14.23 20.47
CA ASP A 622 -4.91 -13.71 19.40
C ASP A 622 -5.51 -14.16 18.05
N PRO A 623 -5.91 -13.24 17.16
CA PRO A 623 -6.42 -13.60 15.84
C PRO A 623 -5.39 -14.33 14.97
N ARG A 624 -4.10 -14.28 15.32
CA ARG A 624 -3.01 -14.95 14.60
C ARG A 624 -2.96 -16.46 14.91
N ASP A 625 -3.54 -16.93 16.00
CA ASP A 625 -3.52 -18.37 16.37
C ASP A 625 -4.24 -19.28 15.34
N GLU A 626 -5.11 -18.69 14.52
CA GLU A 626 -5.86 -19.38 13.47
C GLU A 626 -5.11 -19.40 12.12
N MET A 627 -3.99 -18.68 12.02
CA MET A 627 -3.19 -18.60 10.81
C MET A 627 -2.22 -19.81 10.73
N PRO A 628 -1.76 -20.20 9.53
CA PRO A 628 -0.80 -21.29 9.36
C PRO A 628 0.49 -21.04 10.16
N LYS A 629 0.87 -22.00 11.01
CA LYS A 629 2.12 -21.91 11.79
C LYS A 629 3.35 -22.09 10.90
N PRO A 630 4.47 -21.39 11.17
CA PRO A 630 5.72 -21.59 10.44
C PRO A 630 6.16 -23.06 10.42
N ILE A 631 6.72 -23.50 9.30
CA ILE A 631 7.21 -24.86 9.15
C ILE A 631 8.56 -25.00 9.88
N LEU A 632 8.56 -25.73 10.99
CA LEU A 632 9.80 -26.09 11.69
C LEU A 632 10.47 -27.27 10.97
N ARG A 633 11.76 -27.11 10.64
CA ARG A 633 12.52 -28.08 9.86
C ARG A 633 13.64 -28.72 10.67
N THR A 634 14.07 -29.89 10.21
CA THR A 634 15.22 -30.64 10.72
C THR A 634 16.16 -31.16 9.62
N ASP A 635 15.78 -31.06 8.34
CA ASP A 635 16.56 -31.55 7.20
C ASP A 635 16.45 -30.60 5.99
N VAL A 636 17.31 -30.76 4.98
CA VAL A 636 17.29 -29.99 3.72
C VAL A 636 17.00 -30.94 2.56
N LEU A 637 16.08 -30.58 1.66
CA LEU A 637 15.86 -31.30 0.40
C LEU A 637 16.65 -30.63 -0.72
N GLU A 638 17.22 -31.39 -1.65
CA GLU A 638 17.82 -30.85 -2.87
C GLU A 638 16.90 -31.05 -4.08
N MET A 639 17.07 -30.21 -5.11
CA MET A 639 16.29 -30.31 -6.36
C MET A 639 16.46 -31.67 -7.06
N LYS A 640 17.58 -32.35 -6.84
CA LYS A 640 17.84 -33.71 -7.36
C LYS A 640 17.01 -34.79 -6.67
N ASP A 641 16.52 -34.51 -5.46
CA ASP A 641 15.70 -35.43 -4.67
C ASP A 641 14.21 -35.34 -5.05
N LEU A 642 13.85 -34.36 -5.88
CA LEU A 642 12.48 -34.15 -6.35
C LEU A 642 12.14 -35.10 -7.49
N THR A 643 11.02 -35.81 -7.32
CA THR A 643 10.44 -36.65 -8.36
C THR A 643 9.06 -36.13 -8.77
N PRO A 644 8.72 -36.13 -10.08
CA PRO A 644 7.37 -35.83 -10.52
C PRO A 644 6.34 -36.70 -9.80
N GLY A 645 5.29 -36.08 -9.27
CA GLY A 645 4.25 -36.72 -8.47
C GLY A 645 4.41 -36.57 -6.96
N MET A 646 5.60 -36.20 -6.47
CA MET A 646 5.84 -35.94 -5.05
C MET A 646 4.98 -34.76 -4.56
N VAL A 647 4.31 -34.94 -3.41
CA VAL A 647 3.52 -33.90 -2.75
C VAL A 647 4.34 -33.34 -1.60
N LEU A 648 4.49 -32.02 -1.57
CA LEU A 648 5.29 -31.29 -0.59
C LEU A 648 4.47 -30.14 -0.01
N LYS A 649 4.78 -29.75 1.23
CA LYS A 649 4.33 -28.47 1.78
C LYS A 649 5.37 -27.42 1.46
N GLY A 650 4.93 -26.34 0.85
CA GLY A 650 5.78 -25.19 0.54
C GLY A 650 5.17 -23.89 1.03
N THR A 651 6.00 -22.87 1.15
CA THR A 651 5.56 -21.52 1.52
C THR A 651 5.52 -20.64 0.27
N VAL A 652 4.42 -19.96 0.03
CA VAL A 652 4.30 -19.00 -1.06
C VAL A 652 5.28 -17.84 -0.82
N ARG A 653 6.27 -17.69 -1.70
CA ARG A 653 7.28 -16.63 -1.64
C ARG A 653 6.83 -15.37 -2.36
N ASN A 654 6.16 -15.54 -3.49
CA ASN A 654 5.74 -14.43 -4.32
C ASN A 654 4.48 -14.79 -5.10
N VAL A 655 3.61 -13.80 -5.29
CA VAL A 655 2.39 -13.94 -6.09
C VAL A 655 2.46 -12.90 -7.19
N ILE A 656 2.32 -13.36 -8.44
CA ILE A 656 2.37 -12.53 -9.65
C ILE A 656 1.16 -12.84 -10.53
N ASP A 657 0.85 -11.99 -11.50
CA ASP A 657 -0.38 -12.10 -12.30
C ASP A 657 -0.56 -13.46 -12.98
N PHE A 658 0.51 -14.12 -13.41
CA PHE A 658 0.44 -15.40 -14.13
C PHE A 658 0.72 -16.63 -13.26
N GLY A 659 0.98 -16.48 -11.96
CA GLY A 659 1.27 -17.62 -11.10
C GLY A 659 1.81 -17.28 -9.72
N VAL A 660 2.26 -18.32 -9.03
CA VAL A 660 2.68 -18.27 -7.64
C VAL A 660 4.01 -18.99 -7.51
N PHE A 661 5.00 -18.34 -6.90
CA PHE A 661 6.27 -18.97 -6.58
C PHE A 661 6.21 -19.54 -5.17
N VAL A 662 6.46 -20.84 -5.06
CA VAL A 662 6.38 -21.60 -3.82
C VAL A 662 7.75 -22.17 -3.49
N ASP A 663 8.26 -21.84 -2.31
CA ASP A 663 9.45 -22.44 -1.75
C ASP A 663 9.10 -23.76 -1.07
N ILE A 664 9.54 -24.86 -1.69
CA ILE A 664 9.39 -26.23 -1.20
C ILE A 664 10.65 -26.75 -0.48
N GLY A 665 11.60 -25.85 -0.17
CA GLY A 665 12.82 -26.17 0.58
C GLY A 665 13.99 -26.68 -0.25
N VAL A 666 14.05 -26.36 -1.55
CA VAL A 666 15.10 -26.83 -2.48
C VAL A 666 15.91 -25.71 -3.16
N HIS A 667 15.87 -24.48 -2.63
CA HIS A 667 16.49 -23.23 -3.15
C HIS A 667 15.91 -22.68 -4.45
N GLN A 668 15.28 -23.51 -5.27
CA GLN A 668 14.58 -23.04 -6.45
C GLN A 668 13.09 -22.97 -6.15
N ASP A 669 12.51 -21.77 -6.24
CA ASP A 669 11.07 -21.63 -6.16
C ASP A 669 10.41 -22.40 -7.31
N GLY A 670 9.41 -23.20 -6.96
CA GLY A 670 8.54 -23.83 -7.94
C GLY A 670 7.45 -22.88 -8.36
N LEU A 671 7.18 -22.81 -9.66
CA LEU A 671 6.09 -22.00 -10.20
C LEU A 671 4.82 -22.84 -10.24
N VAL A 672 3.77 -22.37 -9.57
CA VAL A 672 2.39 -22.78 -9.81
C VAL A 672 1.79 -21.77 -10.78
N HIS A 673 1.60 -22.14 -12.04
CA HIS A 673 0.94 -21.27 -13.01
C HIS A 673 -0.51 -20.97 -12.58
N ILE A 674 -1.09 -19.81 -12.94
CA ILE A 674 -2.45 -19.42 -12.53
C ILE A 674 -3.50 -20.50 -12.83
N SER A 675 -3.36 -21.18 -13.97
CA SER A 675 -4.24 -22.28 -14.38
C SER A 675 -4.06 -23.58 -13.58
N GLN A 676 -3.05 -23.66 -12.72
CA GLN A 676 -2.69 -24.80 -11.87
C GLN A 676 -2.95 -24.53 -10.37
N ILE A 677 -3.60 -23.42 -10.03
CA ILE A 677 -3.88 -23.04 -8.63
C ILE A 677 -5.16 -23.69 -8.09
N THR A 678 -6.26 -23.68 -8.88
CA THR A 678 -7.54 -24.22 -8.42
C THR A 678 -8.37 -24.80 -9.55
N ASP A 679 -9.13 -25.86 -9.26
CA ASP A 679 -10.11 -26.48 -10.17
C ASP A 679 -11.54 -25.96 -9.98
N LYS A 680 -11.79 -25.21 -8.89
CA LYS A 680 -13.15 -24.90 -8.45
C LYS A 680 -13.74 -23.64 -9.10
N LYS A 681 -12.89 -22.69 -9.49
CA LYS A 681 -13.31 -21.42 -10.09
C LYS A 681 -12.26 -20.90 -11.06
N PHE A 682 -12.71 -20.20 -12.10
CA PHE A 682 -11.80 -19.37 -12.90
C PHE A 682 -11.35 -18.19 -12.04
N ILE A 683 -10.04 -17.96 -11.96
CA ILE A 683 -9.44 -16.86 -11.20
C ILE A 683 -8.78 -15.89 -12.17
N LYS A 684 -9.01 -14.59 -11.94
CA LYS A 684 -8.37 -13.53 -12.74
C LYS A 684 -6.99 -13.21 -12.19
N HIS A 685 -6.79 -13.41 -10.89
CA HIS A 685 -5.50 -13.21 -10.24
C HIS A 685 -5.24 -14.29 -9.17
N PRO A 686 -4.01 -14.80 -9.03
CA PRO A 686 -3.65 -15.78 -8.00
C PRO A 686 -3.96 -15.37 -6.55
N MET A 687 -3.91 -14.06 -6.24
CA MET A 687 -4.25 -13.53 -4.91
C MET A 687 -5.70 -13.76 -4.47
N GLU A 688 -6.58 -14.22 -5.37
CA GLU A 688 -7.94 -14.63 -5.02
C GLU A 688 -8.00 -16.00 -4.31
N VAL A 689 -6.89 -16.73 -4.27
CA VAL A 689 -6.80 -18.09 -3.69
C VAL A 689 -5.66 -18.22 -2.71
N VAL A 690 -4.51 -17.62 -3.01
CA VAL A 690 -3.31 -17.72 -2.17
C VAL A 690 -2.66 -16.37 -1.94
N SER A 691 -2.03 -16.19 -0.79
CA SER A 691 -1.29 -15.00 -0.41
C SER A 691 0.19 -15.32 -0.18
N VAL A 692 1.03 -14.29 -0.22
CA VAL A 692 2.44 -14.43 0.17
C VAL A 692 2.52 -14.85 1.64
N GLY A 693 3.31 -15.89 1.91
CA GLY A 693 3.44 -16.51 3.24
C GLY A 693 2.52 -17.72 3.46
N ASP A 694 1.54 -17.97 2.59
CA ASP A 694 0.66 -19.13 2.74
C ASP A 694 1.44 -20.44 2.65
N ILE A 695 1.09 -21.39 3.52
CA ILE A 695 1.57 -22.75 3.44
C ILE A 695 0.61 -23.54 2.56
N VAL A 696 1.09 -23.95 1.39
CA VAL A 696 0.32 -24.67 0.38
C VAL A 696 0.87 -26.07 0.19
N GLU A 697 -0.03 -27.03 -0.03
CA GLU A 697 0.35 -28.33 -0.56
C GLU A 697 0.48 -28.24 -2.07
N VAL A 698 1.61 -28.69 -2.58
CA VAL A 698 1.96 -28.63 -3.99
C VAL A 698 2.49 -29.97 -4.45
N LYS A 699 2.10 -30.36 -5.66
CA LYS A 699 2.58 -31.56 -6.32
C LYS A 699 3.56 -31.19 -7.41
N VAL A 700 4.72 -31.85 -7.42
CA VAL A 700 5.75 -31.65 -8.44
C VAL A 700 5.23 -32.18 -9.78
N MET A 701 5.09 -31.31 -10.78
CA MET A 701 4.71 -31.70 -12.14
C MET A 701 5.93 -32.08 -12.97
N SER A 702 6.96 -31.23 -12.94
CA SER A 702 8.20 -31.45 -13.68
C SER A 702 9.35 -30.70 -13.05
N VAL A 703 10.54 -31.29 -13.15
CA VAL A 703 11.81 -30.72 -12.66
C VAL A 703 12.77 -30.63 -13.84
N ASN A 704 13.25 -29.44 -14.16
CA ASN A 704 14.27 -29.22 -15.19
C ASN A 704 15.55 -28.72 -14.52
N LEU A 705 16.53 -29.62 -14.37
CA LEU A 705 17.80 -29.34 -13.70
C LEU A 705 18.68 -28.36 -14.47
N GLU A 706 18.72 -28.43 -15.81
CA GLU A 706 19.53 -27.54 -16.65
C GLU A 706 19.07 -26.09 -16.56
N LYS A 707 17.76 -25.87 -16.63
CA LYS A 707 17.15 -24.53 -16.58
C LYS A 707 16.86 -24.05 -15.16
N LYS A 708 17.14 -24.88 -14.13
CA LYS A 708 16.77 -24.64 -12.73
C LYS A 708 15.30 -24.22 -12.59
N ARG A 709 14.38 -24.99 -13.18
CA ARG A 709 12.94 -24.71 -13.11
C ARG A 709 12.18 -25.88 -12.51
N ILE A 710 11.25 -25.57 -11.62
CA ILE A 710 10.34 -26.54 -11.01
C ILE A 710 8.92 -26.07 -11.34
N GLN A 711 8.12 -26.95 -11.94
CA GLN A 711 6.70 -26.68 -12.18
C GLN A 711 5.90 -27.44 -11.14
N LEU A 712 5.00 -26.73 -10.49
CA LEU A 712 4.15 -27.22 -9.41
C LEU A 712 2.68 -27.07 -9.80
N THR A 713 1.84 -27.90 -9.19
CA THR A 713 0.39 -27.74 -9.23
C THR A 713 -0.17 -27.80 -7.83
N MET A 714 -1.27 -27.08 -7.60
CA MET A 714 -2.10 -27.16 -6.38
C MET A 714 -3.41 -27.93 -6.65
N LYS A 715 -3.56 -28.49 -7.86
CA LYS A 715 -4.77 -29.19 -8.30
C LYS A 715 -4.75 -30.67 -7.97
N GLY A 716 -5.93 -31.21 -7.63
CA GLY A 716 -6.13 -32.64 -7.38
C GLY A 716 -5.26 -33.19 -6.24
N ILE A 717 -5.02 -32.36 -5.22
CA ILE A 717 -4.27 -32.70 -4.00
C ILE A 717 -5.24 -32.77 -2.83
#